data_AF-A0AAU9KD68-F1
#
_entry.id   AF-A0AAU9KD68-F1
#
_cell.length_a   1.000
_cell.length_b   1.000
_cell.length_c   1.000
_cell.angle_alpha   90.00
_cell.angle_beta   90.00
_cell.angle_gamma   90.00
#
_symmetry.space_group_name_H-M   'P 1'
#
loop_
_entity.id
_entity.type
_entity.pdbx_description
1 polymer ?
#
loop_
_entity_poly.entity_id
_entity_poly.type
_entity_poly.pdbx_seq_one_letter_code
_entity_poly.pdbx_strand_id
1 'polypeptide(L)'
;MVNFCNRKLKLLIFGGVVMASILLFLALIFEVFFLLSYLITLPGSLLLFIISLWLLLRFAAQILIFPGSCWFWRRSIEASFCREMTSQIYYKMKDLHLYLEHLHEKAKKSGNEDNNPQVSYGSVSFTCHLIETIHDNLKTLGSSLSKHQNQFYSLLIDLKSTLEDITIIVDSCDEYKLWNWMKIQYEKPDPSNIVFEDRLNDTQFHHAIETCEQIGKALLTSCGPTTCYKRLKRWALDDTLGSGNYMRADLLKRFNSEQVWITAEDGVNIDGFFVQSTPQGLPRPCMLICNPNAGFYEFSFFQTEWLEFYIRNGINVFLWNYRGYGRTSGKPSLPRIQKDGQIIVNYLRTTKNVPKLGVHGESLGGCIATHLARECALDFLFADRTFASLEDTSFFNFGKVAYWGLKVAQKADSDSAGDYLAADCYKILSSDPQDKMISDLASLKAGVAYRLTTGFQEKISTSLSKSKNIKKSHILTEDEISNFSGSISRLTRLIEHLSIFKKIREGDSLNNPGHLSKVPTQYQLLVKETDSLDDEQIVSTVMRLMAVMDNLDSGGSSLSSISKAKFQELNLVIWISTLDIWGSSLYLAGSETCGPITYTIKSIKEAIKELEIVISSNENSTNSLLREICKDVDKVYKSLQRVLSFLEERAENTPSENSSSSFNLNESMIVTSTVDYQKAGFLIPLTCGHGGPYSSFEKTIYEKHLVNANFIS
;
A
#
# COMPACT_ATOMS: atom_id res chain seq x y z
N MET A 1 11.66 6.09 -27.23
CA MET A 1 12.61 4.98 -26.95
C MET A 1 13.90 5.39 -26.21
N VAL A 2 14.50 6.55 -26.49
CA VAL A 2 15.78 7.00 -25.87
C VAL A 2 15.70 7.14 -24.34
N ASN A 3 14.57 7.60 -23.79
CA ASN A 3 14.37 7.75 -22.34
C ASN A 3 14.25 6.40 -21.58
N PHE A 4 13.83 5.32 -22.24
CA PHE A 4 13.71 3.99 -21.63
C PHE A 4 15.06 3.25 -21.62
N CYS A 5 15.83 3.40 -22.70
CA CYS A 5 17.18 2.83 -22.81
C CYS A 5 18.15 3.46 -21.80
N ASN A 6 18.08 4.79 -21.63
CA ASN A 6 18.87 5.51 -20.61
C ASN A 6 18.54 5.10 -19.18
N ARG A 7 17.29 4.71 -18.89
CA ARG A 7 16.87 4.27 -17.54
C ARG A 7 17.41 2.88 -17.22
N LYS A 8 17.33 1.93 -18.17
CA LYS A 8 17.93 0.59 -18.04
C LYS A 8 19.45 0.64 -17.94
N LEU A 9 20.11 1.48 -18.72
CA LEU A 9 21.56 1.65 -18.66
C LEU A 9 22.00 2.25 -17.32
N LYS A 10 21.29 3.27 -16.80
CA LYS A 10 21.56 3.82 -15.46
C LYS A 10 21.34 2.79 -14.35
N LEU A 11 20.31 1.95 -14.45
CA LEU A 11 20.05 0.84 -13.53
C LEU A 11 21.13 -0.24 -13.59
N LEU A 12 21.61 -0.57 -14.78
CA LEU A 12 22.71 -1.53 -14.99
C LEU A 12 24.04 -0.99 -14.44
N ILE A 13 24.36 0.28 -14.70
CA ILE A 13 25.56 0.92 -14.17
C ILE A 13 25.48 1.01 -12.64
N PHE A 14 24.35 1.47 -12.10
CA PHE A 14 24.15 1.54 -10.65
C PHE A 14 24.23 0.15 -10.00
N GLY A 15 23.57 -0.85 -10.58
CA GLY A 15 23.64 -2.24 -10.13
C GLY A 15 25.07 -2.78 -10.19
N GLY A 16 25.81 -2.48 -11.26
CA GLY A 16 27.22 -2.85 -11.40
C GLY A 16 28.12 -2.22 -10.33
N VAL A 17 27.93 -0.93 -10.02
CA VAL A 17 28.68 -0.23 -8.97
C VAL A 17 28.37 -0.80 -7.58
N VAL A 18 27.09 -1.08 -7.29
CA VAL A 18 26.68 -1.69 -6.02
C VAL A 18 27.30 -3.09 -5.88
N MET A 19 27.21 -3.92 -6.92
CA MET A 19 27.80 -5.26 -6.91
C MET A 19 29.33 -5.22 -6.75
N ALA A 20 30.02 -4.31 -7.44
CA ALA A 20 31.46 -4.13 -7.29
C ALA A 20 31.83 -3.69 -5.86
N SER A 21 31.03 -2.81 -5.26
CA SER A 21 31.25 -2.36 -3.87
C SER A 21 31.04 -3.48 -2.85
N ILE A 22 30.02 -4.32 -3.06
CA ILE A 22 29.76 -5.50 -2.22
C ILE A 22 30.91 -6.50 -2.36
N LEU A 23 31.37 -6.77 -3.58
CA LEU A 23 32.48 -7.69 -3.82
C LEU A 23 33.77 -7.17 -3.22
N LEU A 24 34.06 -5.87 -3.34
CA LEU A 24 35.21 -5.24 -2.71
C LEU A 24 35.14 -5.35 -1.18
N PHE A 25 33.97 -5.09 -0.59
CA PHE A 25 33.77 -5.21 0.85
C PHE A 25 33.96 -6.65 1.33
N LEU A 26 33.41 -7.63 0.62
CA LEU A 26 33.61 -9.05 0.91
C LEU A 26 35.08 -9.47 0.75
N ALA A 27 35.78 -8.96 -0.25
CA ALA A 27 37.20 -9.20 -0.45
C ALA A 27 38.04 -8.60 0.69
N LEU A 28 37.73 -7.38 1.14
CA LEU A 28 38.39 -6.75 2.29
C LEU A 28 38.14 -7.54 3.58
N ILE A 29 36.91 -7.99 3.82
CA ILE A 29 36.61 -8.86 4.96
C ILE A 29 37.41 -10.15 4.85
N PHE A 30 37.41 -10.80 3.69
CA PHE A 30 38.16 -12.02 3.47
C PHE A 30 39.66 -11.83 3.74
N GLU A 31 40.26 -10.75 3.25
CA GLU A 31 41.67 -10.42 3.48
C GLU A 31 41.97 -10.23 4.97
N VAL A 32 41.10 -9.55 5.72
CA VAL A 32 41.23 -9.41 7.17
C VAL A 32 41.24 -10.77 7.88
N PHE A 33 40.35 -11.69 7.50
CA PHE A 33 40.34 -13.04 8.07
C PHE A 33 41.53 -13.89 7.56
N PHE A 34 41.96 -13.72 6.32
CA PHE A 34 43.18 -14.36 5.83
C PHE A 34 44.39 -13.93 6.66
N LEU A 35 44.54 -12.64 6.95
CA LEU A 35 45.59 -12.13 7.83
C LEU A 35 45.44 -12.64 9.28
N LEU A 36 44.21 -12.76 9.79
CA LEU A 36 43.93 -13.33 11.11
C LEU A 36 44.32 -14.82 11.22
N SER A 37 44.39 -15.54 10.09
CA SER A 37 44.77 -16.95 10.05
C SER A 37 46.22 -17.19 10.50
N TYR A 38 47.09 -16.19 10.37
CA TYR A 38 48.47 -16.25 10.87
C TYR A 38 48.55 -16.16 12.40
N LEU A 39 47.51 -15.67 13.09
CA LEU A 39 47.49 -15.49 14.54
C LEU A 39 46.79 -16.63 15.29
N ILE A 40 45.77 -17.26 14.70
CA ILE A 40 44.97 -18.30 15.36
C ILE A 40 45.31 -19.65 14.75
N THR A 41 44.70 -19.97 13.60
CA THR A 41 45.00 -21.07 12.68
C THR A 41 44.12 -20.86 11.43
N LEU A 42 44.42 -21.50 10.29
CA LEU A 42 43.56 -21.44 9.10
C LEU A 42 42.11 -21.93 9.37
N PRO A 43 41.89 -23.10 10.03
CA PRO A 43 40.53 -23.53 10.37
C PRO A 43 39.82 -22.57 11.34
N GLY A 44 40.55 -22.03 12.34
CA GLY A 44 40.01 -21.08 13.31
C GLY A 44 39.57 -19.77 12.65
N SER A 45 40.37 -19.24 11.74
CA SER A 45 40.01 -18.02 11.01
C SER A 45 38.87 -18.23 10.04
N LEU A 46 38.85 -19.37 9.33
CA LEU A 46 37.73 -19.72 8.44
C LEU A 46 36.41 -19.82 9.21
N LEU A 47 36.42 -20.44 10.40
CA LEU A 47 35.25 -20.51 11.27
C LEU A 47 34.77 -19.11 11.70
N LEU A 48 35.69 -18.24 12.11
CA LEU A 48 35.37 -16.86 12.48
C LEU A 48 34.82 -16.05 11.31
N PHE A 49 35.36 -16.24 10.10
CA PHE A 49 34.83 -15.62 8.87
C PHE A 49 33.39 -16.06 8.63
N ILE A 50 33.10 -17.37 8.70
CA ILE A 50 31.74 -17.91 8.51
C ILE A 50 30.78 -17.35 9.56
N ILE A 51 31.17 -17.32 10.84
CA ILE A 51 30.34 -16.75 11.91
C ILE A 51 30.09 -15.26 11.66
N SER A 52 31.12 -14.50 11.27
CA SER A 52 31.02 -13.06 11.01
C SER A 52 30.14 -12.77 9.80
N LEU A 53 30.28 -13.54 8.73
CA LEU A 53 29.43 -13.46 7.54
C LEU A 53 27.97 -13.79 7.89
N TRP A 54 27.74 -14.82 8.71
CA TRP A 54 26.41 -15.17 9.18
C TRP A 54 25.77 -14.05 10.04
N LEU A 55 26.54 -13.45 10.96
CA LEU A 55 26.09 -12.30 11.75
C LEU A 55 25.78 -11.08 10.88
N LEU A 56 26.61 -10.81 9.87
CA LEU A 56 26.38 -9.73 8.90
C LEU A 56 25.11 -9.98 8.08
N LEU A 57 24.91 -11.18 7.56
CA LEU A 57 23.70 -11.57 6.82
C LEU A 57 22.46 -11.44 7.70
N ARG A 58 22.54 -11.84 8.97
CA ARG A 58 21.46 -11.69 9.94
C ARG A 58 21.14 -10.23 10.23
N PHE A 59 22.16 -9.39 10.38
CA PHE A 59 21.99 -7.95 10.57
C PHE A 59 21.36 -7.30 9.33
N ALA A 60 21.83 -7.64 8.12
CA ALA A 60 21.26 -7.15 6.87
C ALA A 60 19.80 -7.59 6.70
N ALA A 61 19.47 -8.85 6.95
CA ALA A 61 18.10 -9.35 6.92
C ALA A 61 17.21 -8.62 7.94
N GLN A 62 17.71 -8.35 9.14
CA GLN A 62 16.97 -7.59 10.15
C GLN A 62 16.67 -6.16 9.69
N ILE A 63 17.61 -5.48 9.03
CA ILE A 63 17.38 -4.15 8.46
C ILE A 63 16.39 -4.20 7.29
N LEU A 64 16.45 -5.23 6.45
CA LEU A 64 15.54 -5.36 5.31
C LEU A 64 14.09 -5.62 5.75
N ILE A 65 13.90 -6.42 6.80
CA ILE A 65 12.58 -6.77 7.32
C ILE A 65 12.05 -5.68 8.23
N PHE A 66 12.91 -5.07 9.04
CA PHE A 66 12.57 -4.03 10.00
C PHE A 66 13.34 -2.71 9.78
N PRO A 67 13.27 -2.10 8.59
CA PRO A 67 13.99 -0.88 8.26
C PRO A 67 13.64 0.29 9.19
N GLY A 68 12.43 0.37 9.73
CA GLY A 68 12.04 1.42 10.67
C GLY A 68 12.78 1.38 12.01
N SER A 69 13.44 0.26 12.35
CA SER A 69 14.36 0.22 13.49
C SER A 69 15.73 0.85 13.21
N CYS A 70 16.03 1.15 11.95
CA CYS A 70 17.26 1.79 11.53
C CYS A 70 17.12 3.31 11.60
N TRP A 71 18.11 3.97 12.23
CA TRP A 71 18.18 5.42 12.31
C TRP A 71 18.13 6.09 10.93
N PHE A 72 18.82 5.53 9.93
CA PHE A 72 18.85 6.07 8.57
C PHE A 72 17.46 6.15 7.92
N TRP A 73 16.62 5.15 8.18
CA TRP A 73 15.27 5.12 7.63
C TRP A 73 14.38 6.18 8.29
N ARG A 74 14.37 6.23 9.62
CA ARG A 74 13.66 7.27 10.38
C ARG A 74 14.07 8.66 9.91
N ARG A 75 15.37 8.90 9.80
CA ARG A 75 15.91 10.19 9.34
C ARG A 75 15.49 10.52 7.91
N SER A 76 15.41 9.53 7.04
CA SER A 76 14.94 9.72 5.67
C SER A 76 13.48 10.17 5.60
N ILE A 77 12.61 9.61 6.44
CA ILE A 77 11.20 10.02 6.54
C ILE A 77 11.11 11.46 7.06
N GLU A 78 11.77 11.76 8.18
CA GLU A 78 11.79 13.11 8.75
C GLU A 78 12.33 14.16 7.77
N ALA A 79 13.41 13.86 7.05
CA ALA A 79 13.99 14.78 6.08
C ALA A 79 13.07 15.01 4.87
N SER A 80 12.35 13.98 4.42
CA SER A 80 11.39 14.11 3.31
C SER A 80 10.18 14.94 3.74
N PHE A 81 9.64 14.67 4.92
CA PHE A 81 8.50 15.42 5.47
C PHE A 81 8.89 16.87 5.76
N CYS A 82 10.06 17.12 6.37
CA CYS A 82 10.61 18.46 6.56
C CYS A 82 10.61 19.24 5.25
N ARG A 83 11.23 18.67 4.22
CA ARG A 83 11.33 19.31 2.90
C ARG A 83 9.97 19.65 2.30
N GLU A 84 9.01 18.73 2.38
CA GLU A 84 7.67 18.91 1.82
C GLU A 84 6.88 19.98 2.59
N MET A 85 6.84 19.88 3.92
CA MET A 85 6.15 20.84 4.77
C MET A 85 6.74 22.24 4.65
N THR A 86 8.07 22.38 4.68
CA THR A 86 8.71 23.69 4.51
C THR A 86 8.46 24.26 3.12
N SER A 87 8.32 23.42 2.09
CA SER A 87 7.95 23.86 0.73
C SER A 87 6.54 24.42 0.70
N GLN A 88 5.56 23.73 1.27
CA GLN A 88 4.16 24.19 1.31
C GLN A 88 4.01 25.49 2.12
N ILE A 89 4.70 25.57 3.26
CA ILE A 89 4.71 26.77 4.11
C ILE A 89 5.41 27.93 3.39
N TYR A 90 6.49 27.69 2.66
CA TYR A 90 7.20 28.73 1.91
C TYR A 90 6.29 29.48 0.93
N TYR A 91 5.46 28.76 0.16
CA TYR A 91 4.53 29.42 -0.77
C TYR A 91 3.48 30.26 -0.04
N LYS A 92 2.95 29.78 1.09
CA LYS A 92 2.00 30.54 1.92
C LYS A 92 2.64 31.78 2.56
N MET A 93 3.89 31.66 3.02
CA MET A 93 4.66 32.78 3.55
C MET A 93 4.97 33.81 2.45
N LYS A 94 5.23 33.36 1.21
CA LYS A 94 5.42 34.25 0.07
C LYS A 94 4.14 35.02 -0.27
N ASP A 95 2.98 34.36 -0.27
CA ASP A 95 1.69 35.02 -0.48
C ASP A 95 1.41 36.06 0.61
N LEU A 96 1.71 35.73 1.87
CA LEU A 96 1.61 36.67 2.99
C LEU A 96 2.55 37.87 2.81
N HIS A 97 3.79 37.65 2.40
CA HIS A 97 4.74 38.75 2.12
C HIS A 97 4.20 39.70 1.05
N LEU A 98 3.74 39.19 -0.09
CA LEU A 98 3.14 40.00 -1.17
C LEU A 98 1.89 40.76 -0.71
N TYR A 99 1.07 40.12 0.13
CA TYR A 99 -0.11 40.76 0.71
C TYR A 99 0.28 41.94 1.62
N LEU A 100 1.29 41.76 2.48
CA LEU A 100 1.78 42.83 3.36
C LEU A 100 2.41 43.97 2.55
N GLU A 101 3.21 43.68 1.52
CA GLU A 101 3.75 44.72 0.62
C GLU A 101 2.62 45.52 -0.04
N HIS A 102 1.58 44.85 -0.54
CA HIS A 102 0.45 45.52 -1.17
C HIS A 102 -0.34 46.40 -0.19
N LEU A 103 -0.64 45.89 1.01
CA LEU A 103 -1.30 46.67 2.06
C LEU A 103 -0.47 47.90 2.43
N HIS A 104 0.85 47.76 2.50
CA HIS A 104 1.76 48.85 2.82
C HIS A 104 1.84 49.90 1.72
N GLU A 105 1.78 49.50 0.44
CA GLU A 105 1.69 50.46 -0.66
C GLU A 105 0.35 51.20 -0.67
N LYS A 106 -0.76 50.49 -0.42
CA LYS A 106 -2.10 51.08 -0.34
C LYS A 106 -2.20 52.08 0.82
N ALA A 107 -1.55 51.77 1.94
CA ALA A 107 -1.37 52.69 3.09
C ALA A 107 -0.78 54.04 2.71
N LYS A 108 0.24 54.02 1.85
CA LYS A 108 1.04 55.18 1.48
C LYS A 108 0.38 56.02 0.39
N LYS A 109 -0.45 55.40 -0.47
CA LYS A 109 -1.18 56.07 -1.56
C LYS A 109 -2.54 56.56 -1.07
N SER A 110 -2.60 57.83 -0.66
CA SER A 110 -3.87 58.58 -0.50
C SER A 110 -4.50 58.84 -1.89
N GLY A 111 -5.10 57.83 -2.54
CA GLY A 111 -5.81 58.04 -3.80
C GLY A 111 -6.19 56.77 -4.57
N ASN A 112 -7.43 56.77 -5.08
CA ASN A 112 -8.11 55.76 -5.91
C ASN A 112 -7.39 55.43 -7.23
N GLU A 113 -6.32 54.63 -7.20
CA GLU A 113 -5.86 53.92 -8.41
C GLU A 113 -5.77 52.42 -8.14
N ASP A 114 -6.86 51.72 -8.49
CA ASP A 114 -7.01 50.26 -8.49
C ASP A 114 -6.18 49.64 -9.61
N ASN A 115 -4.92 49.33 -9.33
CA ASN A 115 -4.18 48.31 -10.07
C ASN A 115 -4.18 47.03 -9.22
N ASN A 116 -5.21 46.22 -9.43
CA ASN A 116 -5.51 45.01 -8.66
C ASN A 116 -4.51 43.89 -9.03
N PRO A 117 -3.55 43.50 -8.16
CA PRO A 117 -2.80 42.27 -8.37
C PRO A 117 -3.70 41.09 -7.95
N GLN A 118 -3.57 39.95 -8.63
CA GLN A 118 -4.28 38.70 -8.33
C GLN A 118 -3.86 38.07 -6.97
N VAL A 119 -3.92 38.80 -5.86
CA VAL A 119 -3.71 38.22 -4.52
C VAL A 119 -5.06 37.73 -4.01
N SER A 120 -5.22 36.40 -3.94
CA SER A 120 -6.42 35.79 -3.39
C SER A 120 -6.48 36.03 -1.88
N TYR A 121 -7.33 36.97 -1.44
CA TYR A 121 -7.51 37.32 -0.02
C TYR A 121 -7.89 36.14 0.88
N GLY A 122 -8.54 35.10 0.35
CA GLY A 122 -8.81 33.86 1.07
C GLY A 122 -7.54 33.11 1.51
N SER A 123 -6.40 33.28 0.81
CA SER A 123 -5.13 32.61 1.13
C SER A 123 -4.51 33.08 2.46
N VAL A 124 -4.77 34.33 2.86
CA VAL A 124 -4.14 34.96 4.02
C VAL A 124 -4.70 34.40 5.33
N SER A 125 -6.04 34.27 5.44
CA SER A 125 -6.67 33.68 6.63
C SER A 125 -6.18 32.26 6.89
N PHE A 126 -6.08 31.41 5.86
CA PHE A 126 -5.50 30.07 6.00
C PHE A 126 -4.04 30.09 6.44
N THR A 127 -3.28 31.12 6.05
CA THR A 127 -1.88 31.29 6.45
C THR A 127 -1.78 31.65 7.94
N CYS A 128 -2.65 32.51 8.46
CA CYS A 128 -2.73 32.79 9.90
C CYS A 128 -3.02 31.51 10.70
N HIS A 129 -4.03 30.73 10.31
CA HIS A 129 -4.35 29.45 10.98
C HIS A 129 -3.18 28.45 10.95
N LEU A 130 -2.46 28.41 9.83
CA LEU A 130 -1.26 27.57 9.71
C LEU A 130 -0.15 28.02 10.65
N ILE A 131 0.13 29.33 10.74
CA ILE A 131 1.11 29.90 11.67
C ILE A 131 0.70 29.59 13.11
N GLU A 132 -0.57 29.75 13.47
CA GLU A 132 -1.08 29.39 14.81
C GLU A 132 -0.83 27.91 15.10
N THR A 133 -1.16 27.02 14.16
CA THR A 133 -0.93 25.57 14.30
C THR A 133 0.55 25.23 14.51
N ILE A 134 1.44 25.83 13.71
CA ILE A 134 2.89 25.61 13.81
C ILE A 134 3.42 26.15 15.15
N HIS A 135 3.02 27.37 15.54
CA HIS A 135 3.35 27.96 16.82
C HIS A 135 2.98 27.02 17.96
N ASP A 136 1.76 26.51 17.90
CA ASP A 136 1.19 25.61 18.88
C ASP A 136 1.94 24.28 18.99
N ASN A 137 2.33 23.69 17.87
CA ASN A 137 3.10 22.45 17.84
C ASN A 137 4.51 22.67 18.41
N LEU A 138 5.19 23.75 18.01
CA LEU A 138 6.53 24.12 18.51
C LEU A 138 6.52 24.48 20.00
N LYS A 139 5.48 25.18 20.47
CA LYS A 139 5.28 25.47 21.88
C LYS A 139 5.16 24.21 22.73
N THR A 140 4.48 23.17 22.21
CA THR A 140 4.30 21.88 22.89
C THR A 140 5.62 21.13 23.07
N LEU A 141 6.59 21.33 22.17
CA LEU A 141 7.92 20.74 22.27
C LEU A 141 8.76 21.35 23.40
N GLY A 142 8.53 22.63 23.74
CA GLY A 142 9.18 23.33 24.84
C GLY A 142 10.71 23.21 24.80
N SER A 143 11.31 22.69 25.87
CA SER A 143 12.77 22.50 25.97
C SER A 143 13.36 21.46 25.01
N SER A 144 12.52 20.71 24.29
CA SER A 144 12.95 19.70 23.31
C SER A 144 13.20 20.27 21.90
N LEU A 145 13.04 21.58 21.72
CA LEU A 145 13.26 22.25 20.43
C LEU A 145 14.72 22.17 20.00
N SER A 146 14.95 21.79 18.76
CA SER A 146 16.27 21.81 18.14
C SER A 146 16.78 23.24 17.90
N LYS A 147 18.05 23.38 17.49
CA LYS A 147 18.59 24.69 17.10
C LYS A 147 17.85 25.29 15.90
N HIS A 148 17.57 24.50 14.86
CA HIS A 148 16.85 24.98 13.67
C HIS A 148 15.40 25.34 14.01
N GLN A 149 14.75 24.50 14.83
CA GLN A 149 13.39 24.75 15.29
C GLN A 149 13.30 26.03 16.12
N ASN A 150 14.23 26.26 17.04
CA ASN A 150 14.26 27.50 17.84
C ASN A 150 14.45 28.74 16.97
N GLN A 151 15.36 28.71 15.98
CA GLN A 151 15.59 29.82 15.06
C GLN A 151 14.35 30.14 14.22
N PHE A 152 13.68 29.10 13.71
CA PHE A 152 12.45 29.27 12.95
C PHE A 152 11.30 29.76 13.83
N TYR A 153 11.17 29.20 15.03
CA TYR A 153 10.12 29.55 15.99
C TYR A 153 10.22 31.00 16.47
N SER A 154 11.43 31.52 16.72
CA SER A 154 11.63 32.92 17.12
C SER A 154 11.16 33.89 16.05
N LEU A 155 11.42 33.59 14.77
CA LEU A 155 10.96 34.41 13.65
C LEU A 155 9.42 34.38 13.54
N LEU A 156 8.79 33.22 13.75
CA LEU A 156 7.33 33.12 13.74
C LEU A 156 6.66 33.92 14.86
N ILE A 157 7.23 33.88 16.08
CA ILE A 157 6.74 34.68 17.20
C ILE A 157 6.89 36.17 16.92
N ASP A 158 8.06 36.58 16.42
CA ASP A 158 8.34 37.98 16.07
C ASP A 158 7.37 38.51 15.02
N LEU A 159 7.15 37.75 13.94
CA LEU A 159 6.18 38.11 12.91
C LEU A 159 4.77 38.25 13.50
N LYS A 160 4.32 37.26 14.28
CA LYS A 160 2.97 37.28 14.85
C LYS A 160 2.79 38.49 15.80
N SER A 161 3.73 38.71 16.71
CA SER A 161 3.68 39.84 17.65
C SER A 161 3.63 41.18 16.90
N THR A 162 4.47 41.33 15.87
CA THR A 162 4.51 42.55 15.06
C THR A 162 3.17 42.82 14.36
N LEU A 163 2.53 41.77 13.82
CA LEU A 163 1.20 41.88 13.19
C LEU A 163 0.07 42.12 14.20
N GLU A 164 0.22 41.69 15.46
CA GLU A 164 -0.72 41.98 16.55
C GLU A 164 -0.59 43.42 17.07
N ASP A 165 0.59 44.03 16.94
CA ASP A 165 0.84 45.41 17.36
C ASP A 165 0.29 46.44 16.34
N ILE A 166 0.33 46.12 15.05
CA ILE A 166 -0.15 46.99 13.97
C ILE A 166 -1.67 47.17 14.07
N THR A 167 -2.10 48.43 14.12
CA THR A 167 -3.51 48.81 14.18
C THR A 167 -3.94 49.40 12.83
N ILE A 168 -5.08 48.95 12.31
CA ILE A 168 -5.65 49.41 11.05
C ILE A 168 -7.10 49.87 11.28
N ILE A 169 -7.51 50.92 10.58
CA ILE A 169 -8.91 51.34 10.50
C ILE A 169 -9.48 50.85 9.19
N VAL A 170 -10.61 50.17 9.21
CA VAL A 170 -11.35 49.71 8.04
C VAL A 170 -12.66 50.50 7.95
N ASP A 171 -13.01 50.94 6.75
CA ASP A 171 -14.27 51.68 6.46
C ASP A 171 -14.46 52.96 7.28
N SER A 172 -13.34 53.56 7.71
CA SER A 172 -13.31 54.78 8.54
C SER A 172 -14.08 54.66 9.87
N CYS A 173 -14.43 53.45 10.33
CA CYS A 173 -15.29 53.23 11.49
C CYS A 173 -14.80 52.11 12.42
N ASP A 174 -14.21 51.05 11.87
CA ASP A 174 -13.83 49.88 12.65
C ASP A 174 -12.30 49.78 12.83
N GLU A 175 -11.83 49.75 14.07
CA GLU A 175 -10.42 49.52 14.42
C GLU A 175 -10.14 48.02 14.59
N TYR A 176 -9.12 47.50 13.91
CA TYR A 176 -8.66 46.13 14.07
C TYR A 176 -7.15 46.07 14.29
N LYS A 177 -6.71 45.07 15.05
CA LYS A 177 -5.33 44.59 14.93
C LYS A 177 -5.17 43.86 13.60
N LEU A 178 -4.08 44.09 12.88
CA LEU A 178 -3.86 43.53 11.55
C LEU A 178 -3.95 41.99 11.56
N TRP A 179 -3.37 41.35 12.57
CA TRP A 179 -3.50 39.90 12.75
C TRP A 179 -4.96 39.42 12.82
N ASN A 180 -5.80 40.11 13.59
CA ASN A 180 -7.21 39.76 13.75
C ASN A 180 -8.02 40.02 12.47
N TRP A 181 -7.72 41.13 11.78
CA TRP A 181 -8.31 41.44 10.47
C TRP A 181 -8.04 40.34 9.44
N MET A 182 -6.78 39.91 9.34
CA MET A 182 -6.35 38.87 8.40
C MET A 182 -7.06 37.53 8.62
N LYS A 183 -7.49 37.24 9.86
CA LYS A 183 -8.25 36.02 10.18
C LYS A 183 -9.68 36.06 9.65
N ILE A 184 -10.36 37.21 9.75
CA ILE A 184 -11.78 37.38 9.41
C ILE A 184 -12.02 37.86 7.98
N GLN A 185 -10.95 38.06 7.19
CA GLN A 185 -11.03 38.68 5.86
C GLN A 185 -11.95 37.95 4.86
N TYR A 186 -12.15 36.63 5.01
CA TYR A 186 -13.07 35.89 4.13
C TYR A 186 -14.55 36.26 4.36
N GLU A 187 -14.89 36.83 5.52
CA GLU A 187 -16.26 37.24 5.88
C GLU A 187 -16.56 38.70 5.46
N LYS A 188 -15.53 39.53 5.29
CA LYS A 188 -15.62 40.94 4.86
C LYS A 188 -14.63 41.23 3.72
N PRO A 189 -14.96 40.88 2.46
CA PRO A 189 -13.99 40.86 1.36
C PRO A 189 -13.71 42.21 0.69
N ASP A 190 -14.34 43.32 1.11
CA ASP A 190 -14.13 44.64 0.50
C ASP A 190 -13.25 45.55 1.38
N PRO A 191 -11.93 45.66 1.12
CA PRO A 191 -11.00 46.49 1.88
C PRO A 191 -10.91 47.92 1.30
N SER A 192 -12.00 48.52 0.83
CA SER A 192 -11.93 49.77 0.07
C SER A 192 -11.38 50.96 0.87
N ASN A 193 -11.41 50.93 2.21
CA ASN A 193 -10.90 52.03 3.04
C ASN A 193 -10.05 51.56 4.24
N ILE A 194 -8.89 50.93 3.99
CA ILE A 194 -7.90 50.71 5.07
C ILE A 194 -7.06 51.98 5.26
N VAL A 195 -7.10 52.60 6.44
CA VAL A 195 -6.36 53.82 6.80
C VAL A 195 -5.48 53.56 8.03
N PHE A 196 -4.31 54.21 8.07
CA PHE A 196 -3.29 54.06 9.11
C PHE A 196 -3.25 55.33 9.97
N GLU A 197 -3.29 55.16 11.29
CA GLU A 197 -3.30 56.30 12.22
C GLU A 197 -1.93 56.96 12.41
N ASP A 198 -0.80 56.22 12.35
CA ASP A 198 0.48 56.73 12.86
C ASP A 198 1.77 56.24 12.17
N ARG A 199 2.86 57.03 12.32
CA ARG A 199 4.23 56.70 11.85
C ARG A 199 4.82 55.43 12.50
N LEU A 200 4.37 55.05 13.69
CA LEU A 200 4.79 53.82 14.37
C LEU A 200 4.39 52.58 13.57
N ASN A 201 3.19 52.57 12.97
CA ASN A 201 2.70 51.46 12.16
C ASN A 201 3.54 51.23 10.90
N ASP A 202 4.13 52.29 10.31
CA ASP A 202 5.00 52.18 9.12
C ASP A 202 6.29 51.40 9.43
N THR A 203 6.91 51.66 10.59
CA THR A 203 8.12 50.92 11.04
C THR A 203 7.81 49.45 11.34
N GLN A 204 6.68 49.19 12.00
CA GLN A 204 6.23 47.83 12.29
C GLN A 204 5.86 47.06 11.03
N PHE A 205 5.27 47.72 10.02
CA PHE A 205 4.98 47.10 8.73
C PHE A 205 6.26 46.69 7.99
N HIS A 206 7.25 47.60 7.94
CA HIS A 206 8.56 47.28 7.37
C HIS A 206 9.22 46.10 8.08
N HIS A 207 9.18 46.07 9.42
CA HIS A 207 9.69 44.95 10.21
C HIS A 207 8.93 43.64 9.91
N ALA A 208 7.60 43.67 9.84
CA ALA A 208 6.80 42.48 9.50
C ALA A 208 7.13 41.93 8.10
N ILE A 209 7.30 42.80 7.09
CA ILE A 209 7.70 42.41 5.73
C ILE A 209 9.09 41.78 5.74
N GLU A 210 10.05 42.38 6.47
CA GLU A 210 11.42 41.86 6.60
C GLU A 210 11.44 40.50 7.32
N THR A 211 10.75 40.37 8.45
CA THR A 211 10.66 39.09 9.18
C THR A 211 10.00 38.01 8.32
N CYS A 212 8.99 38.36 7.52
CA CYS A 212 8.38 37.44 6.55
C CYS A 212 9.38 36.97 5.48
N GLU A 213 10.23 37.87 4.97
CA GLU A 213 11.32 37.53 4.04
C GLU A 213 12.39 36.65 4.70
N GLN A 214 12.75 36.91 5.97
CA GLN A 214 13.69 36.10 6.74
C GLN A 214 13.16 34.68 6.96
N ILE A 215 11.86 34.53 7.26
CA ILE A 215 11.17 33.23 7.34
C ILE A 215 11.25 32.51 5.98
N GLY A 216 10.96 33.22 4.88
CA GLY A 216 11.09 32.67 3.53
C GLY A 216 12.49 32.15 3.23
N LYS A 217 13.53 32.92 3.58
CA LYS A 217 14.94 32.51 3.46
C LYS A 217 15.26 31.27 4.31
N ALA A 218 14.77 31.21 5.54
CA ALA A 218 14.95 30.05 6.42
C ALA A 218 14.31 28.79 5.81
N LEU A 219 13.07 28.87 5.35
CA LEU A 219 12.37 27.73 4.71
C LEU A 219 13.07 27.26 3.43
N LEU A 220 13.61 28.17 2.62
CA LEU A 220 14.37 27.82 1.41
C LEU A 220 15.65 27.04 1.72
N THR A 221 16.24 27.18 2.92
CA THR A 221 17.37 26.32 3.30
C THR A 221 16.94 24.84 3.38
N SER A 222 15.69 24.59 3.78
CA SER A 222 15.09 23.26 3.92
C SER A 222 14.50 22.69 2.62
N CYS A 223 13.82 23.49 1.80
CA CYS A 223 13.16 22.99 0.58
C CYS A 223 13.87 23.32 -0.74
N GLY A 224 14.70 24.35 -0.76
CA GLY A 224 15.26 24.94 -1.99
C GLY A 224 16.27 24.06 -2.74
N PRO A 225 16.64 24.46 -3.97
CA PRO A 225 17.67 23.79 -4.75
C PRO A 225 19.05 23.94 -4.09
N THR A 226 19.82 22.85 -4.04
CA THR A 226 21.12 22.82 -3.36
C THR A 226 22.12 21.91 -4.09
N THR A 227 23.42 22.14 -3.87
CA THR A 227 24.47 21.22 -4.31
C THR A 227 24.40 19.86 -3.58
N CYS A 228 25.08 18.83 -4.10
CA CYS A 228 25.06 17.47 -3.53
C CYS A 228 25.48 17.44 -2.05
N TYR A 229 26.58 18.12 -1.70
CA TYR A 229 27.06 18.19 -0.31
C TYR A 229 26.05 18.87 0.63
N LYS A 230 25.49 20.01 0.22
CA LYS A 230 24.47 20.73 1.00
C LYS A 230 23.20 19.88 1.17
N ARG A 231 22.81 19.13 0.14
CA ARG A 231 21.68 18.18 0.20
C ARG A 231 21.91 17.08 1.24
N LEU A 232 23.12 16.53 1.31
CA LEU A 232 23.46 15.53 2.33
C LEU A 232 23.48 16.14 3.74
N LYS A 233 24.09 17.32 3.92
CA LYS A 233 24.10 18.03 5.20
C LYS A 233 22.68 18.34 5.68
N ARG A 234 21.82 18.83 4.79
CA ARG A 234 20.39 19.08 5.04
C ARG A 234 19.67 17.80 5.43
N TRP A 235 19.81 16.75 4.63
CA TRP A 235 19.23 15.45 4.96
C TRP A 235 19.71 14.92 6.31
N ALA A 236 20.95 15.17 6.73
CA ALA A 236 21.47 14.70 8.01
C ALA A 236 21.01 15.51 9.22
N LEU A 237 20.89 16.85 9.10
CA LEU A 237 20.81 17.75 10.25
C LEU A 237 19.53 18.61 10.32
N ASP A 238 18.81 18.78 9.21
CA ASP A 238 17.69 19.73 9.17
C ASP A 238 16.39 19.13 9.73
N ASP A 239 15.91 19.72 10.81
CA ASP A 239 14.70 19.33 11.52
C ASP A 239 13.77 20.54 11.78
N THR A 240 13.91 21.60 10.97
CA THR A 240 13.16 22.86 11.06
C THR A 240 11.66 22.63 11.30
N LEU A 241 11.07 21.74 10.50
CA LEU A 241 9.73 21.19 10.73
C LEU A 241 9.79 19.70 10.44
N GLY A 242 9.11 18.86 11.20
CA GLY A 242 8.99 17.44 10.83
C GLY A 242 9.94 16.45 11.50
N SER A 243 10.49 16.78 12.66
CA SER A 243 11.01 15.74 13.56
C SER A 243 9.87 14.83 14.05
N GLY A 244 10.18 13.59 14.44
CA GLY A 244 9.16 12.69 15.04
C GLY A 244 8.44 13.32 16.25
N ASN A 245 9.13 14.16 17.01
CA ASN A 245 8.51 14.88 18.13
C ASN A 245 7.50 15.94 17.65
N TYR A 246 7.84 16.68 16.58
CA TYR A 246 6.93 17.65 15.97
C TYR A 246 5.67 16.98 15.41
N MET A 247 5.82 15.89 14.67
CA MET A 247 4.68 15.16 14.10
C MET A 247 3.76 14.59 15.19
N ARG A 248 4.32 14.09 16.31
CA ARG A 248 3.53 13.69 17.48
C ARG A 248 2.78 14.86 18.11
N ALA A 249 3.40 16.03 18.25
CA ALA A 249 2.74 17.22 18.77
C ALA A 249 1.56 17.65 17.88
N ASP A 250 1.70 17.56 16.55
CA ASP A 250 0.61 17.80 15.61
C ASP A 250 -0.56 16.83 15.83
N LEU A 251 -0.28 15.53 15.97
CA LEU A 251 -1.32 14.52 16.20
C LEU A 251 -2.06 14.74 17.54
N LEU A 252 -1.33 15.10 18.61
CA LEU A 252 -1.91 15.39 19.93
C LEU A 252 -2.98 16.48 19.84
N LYS A 253 -2.67 17.55 19.13
CA LYS A 253 -3.58 18.70 18.96
C LYS A 253 -4.69 18.42 17.97
N ARG A 254 -4.35 17.83 16.82
CA ARG A 254 -5.30 17.57 15.73
C ARG A 254 -6.43 16.64 16.12
N PHE A 255 -6.14 15.62 16.93
CA PHE A 255 -7.09 14.56 17.24
C PHE A 255 -7.44 14.43 18.73
N ASN A 256 -7.07 15.41 19.57
CA ASN A 256 -7.27 15.37 21.02
C ASN A 256 -6.94 13.99 21.62
N SER A 257 -5.70 13.60 21.44
CA SER A 257 -5.23 12.23 21.69
C SER A 257 -4.33 12.14 22.92
N GLU A 258 -4.15 10.93 23.42
CA GLU A 258 -3.40 10.62 24.63
C GLU A 258 -2.18 9.76 24.28
N GLN A 259 -0.99 10.19 24.74
CA GLN A 259 0.19 9.33 24.68
C GLN A 259 0.12 8.28 25.80
N VAL A 260 0.38 7.02 25.46
CA VAL A 260 0.32 5.88 26.37
C VAL A 260 1.65 5.15 26.40
N TRP A 261 2.13 4.80 27.59
CA TRP A 261 3.30 3.94 27.77
C TRP A 261 2.89 2.60 28.36
N ILE A 262 3.30 1.51 27.71
CA ILE A 262 3.00 0.15 28.16
C ILE A 262 4.31 -0.62 28.31
N THR A 263 4.60 -1.10 29.52
CA THR A 263 5.82 -1.87 29.79
C THR A 263 5.58 -3.35 29.49
N ALA A 264 6.38 -3.91 28.59
CA ALA A 264 6.39 -5.34 28.29
C ALA A 264 7.09 -6.14 29.40
N GLU A 265 6.87 -7.46 29.42
CA GLU A 265 7.46 -8.37 30.42
C GLU A 265 9.00 -8.33 30.44
N ASP A 266 9.63 -8.06 29.29
CA ASP A 266 11.09 -7.93 29.16
C ASP A 266 11.62 -6.51 29.45
N GLY A 267 10.79 -5.63 30.02
CA GLY A 267 11.15 -4.27 30.42
C GLY A 267 11.17 -3.26 29.26
N VAL A 268 10.77 -3.65 28.05
CA VAL A 268 10.62 -2.73 26.91
C VAL A 268 9.43 -1.81 27.16
N ASN A 269 9.64 -0.50 27.00
CA ASN A 269 8.56 0.49 27.09
C ASN A 269 8.02 0.78 25.70
N ILE A 270 6.79 0.34 25.47
CA ILE A 270 6.04 0.50 24.22
C ILE A 270 5.40 1.88 24.20
N ASP A 271 5.77 2.67 23.18
CA ASP A 271 5.20 3.98 22.89
C ASP A 271 3.92 3.81 22.07
N GLY A 272 2.78 4.12 22.69
CA GLY A 272 1.45 4.04 22.13
C GLY A 272 0.74 5.40 22.09
N PHE A 273 -0.33 5.47 21.31
CA PHE A 273 -1.07 6.69 21.05
C PHE A 273 -2.55 6.36 20.89
N PHE A 274 -3.38 6.84 21.82
CA PHE A 274 -4.80 6.56 21.84
C PHE A 274 -5.60 7.77 21.37
N VAL A 275 -6.39 7.59 20.33
CA VAL A 275 -7.18 8.62 19.67
C VAL A 275 -8.66 8.31 19.88
N GLN A 276 -9.38 9.25 20.52
CA GLN A 276 -10.80 9.08 20.81
C GLN A 276 -11.65 9.64 19.67
N SER A 277 -12.69 8.90 19.26
CA SER A 277 -13.74 9.44 18.40
C SER A 277 -14.67 10.35 19.21
N THR A 278 -15.30 11.32 18.55
CA THR A 278 -16.23 12.27 19.18
C THR A 278 -17.69 11.76 19.07
N PRO A 279 -18.58 12.08 20.03
CA PRO A 279 -18.37 12.79 21.30
C PRO A 279 -17.66 11.93 22.36
N GLN A 280 -16.85 12.58 23.21
CA GLN A 280 -16.09 11.93 24.29
C GLN A 280 -17.01 11.26 25.33
N GLY A 281 -16.55 10.16 25.93
CA GLY A 281 -17.19 9.54 27.10
C GLY A 281 -18.22 8.45 26.81
N LEU A 282 -18.61 8.23 25.55
CA LEU A 282 -19.44 7.07 25.18
C LEU A 282 -18.57 5.82 24.97
N PRO A 283 -19.02 4.62 25.37
CA PRO A 283 -18.36 3.38 25.00
C PRO A 283 -18.34 3.23 23.47
N ARG A 284 -17.15 3.26 22.87
CA ARG A 284 -16.96 3.12 21.42
C ARG A 284 -16.05 1.93 21.13
N PRO A 285 -16.25 1.24 20.00
CA PRO A 285 -15.28 0.28 19.53
C PRO A 285 -13.91 0.94 19.33
N CYS A 286 -12.85 0.15 19.40
CA CYS A 286 -11.50 0.59 19.08
C CYS A 286 -10.91 -0.27 17.97
N MET A 287 -10.17 0.37 17.06
CA MET A 287 -9.31 -0.28 16.09
C MET A 287 -7.84 -0.14 16.51
N LEU A 288 -7.18 -1.27 16.78
CA LEU A 288 -5.74 -1.33 16.97
C LEU A 288 -5.04 -1.38 15.62
N ILE A 289 -4.19 -0.40 15.31
CA ILE A 289 -3.47 -0.35 14.03
C ILE A 289 -2.09 -0.99 14.19
N CYS A 290 -1.84 -2.03 13.42
CA CYS A 290 -0.51 -2.61 13.22
C CYS A 290 0.10 -2.00 11.96
N ASN A 291 1.09 -1.13 12.15
CA ASN A 291 1.72 -0.37 11.07
C ASN A 291 2.31 -1.25 9.95
N PRO A 292 2.34 -0.75 8.71
CA PRO A 292 3.10 -1.37 7.63
C PRO A 292 4.59 -1.36 7.94
N ASN A 293 5.35 -2.06 7.09
CA ASN A 293 6.79 -2.06 7.24
C ASN A 293 7.34 -0.63 7.19
N ALA A 294 8.31 -0.33 8.05
CA ALA A 294 8.95 0.97 8.14
C ALA A 294 8.03 2.16 8.51
N GLY A 295 6.79 1.90 8.92
CA GLY A 295 5.85 2.90 9.41
C GLY A 295 6.10 3.28 10.87
N PHE A 296 5.88 4.56 11.18
CA PHE A 296 5.83 5.09 12.54
C PHE A 296 4.45 5.70 12.77
N TYR A 297 3.89 5.55 13.97
CA TYR A 297 2.56 6.10 14.21
C TYR A 297 2.53 7.63 14.06
N GLU A 298 3.64 8.32 14.33
CA GLU A 298 3.75 9.77 14.18
C GLU A 298 3.47 10.23 12.75
N PHE A 299 3.67 9.35 11.77
CA PHE A 299 3.46 9.65 10.35
C PHE A 299 2.15 9.05 9.79
N SER A 300 1.41 8.29 10.61
CA SER A 300 0.22 7.54 10.18
C SER A 300 -0.83 8.40 9.47
N PHE A 301 -1.09 9.61 9.96
CA PHE A 301 -2.03 10.58 9.38
C PHE A 301 -1.64 11.03 7.97
N PHE A 302 -0.34 11.17 7.69
CA PHE A 302 0.15 11.61 6.39
C PHE A 302 0.36 10.44 5.42
N GLN A 303 0.53 9.22 5.95
CA GLN A 303 0.79 8.02 5.17
C GLN A 303 -0.49 7.29 4.76
N THR A 304 -1.51 7.30 5.61
CA THR A 304 -2.70 6.46 5.46
C THR A 304 -3.97 7.24 5.79
N GLU A 305 -5.07 6.87 5.15
CA GLU A 305 -6.39 7.47 5.36
C GLU A 305 -7.15 6.89 6.56
N TRP A 306 -6.62 5.82 7.15
CA TRP A 306 -7.34 4.98 8.12
C TRP A 306 -7.62 5.69 9.45
N LEU A 307 -6.68 6.51 9.93
CA LEU A 307 -6.87 7.24 11.18
C LEU A 307 -8.10 8.14 11.10
N GLU A 308 -8.21 8.95 10.04
CA GLU A 308 -9.35 9.83 9.86
C GLU A 308 -10.63 9.05 9.55
N PHE A 309 -10.54 8.02 8.71
CA PHE A 309 -11.66 7.15 8.36
C PHE A 309 -12.34 6.54 9.60
N TYR A 310 -11.55 5.95 10.52
CA TYR A 310 -12.11 5.33 11.73
C TYR A 310 -12.70 6.34 12.69
N ILE A 311 -12.01 7.48 12.90
CA ILE A 311 -12.49 8.53 13.80
C ILE A 311 -13.81 9.13 13.31
N ARG A 312 -13.93 9.39 11.99
CA ARG A 312 -15.19 9.88 11.38
C ARG A 312 -16.33 8.88 11.48
N ASN A 313 -16.01 7.59 11.48
CA ASN A 313 -16.96 6.49 11.67
C ASN A 313 -17.25 6.19 13.16
N GLY A 314 -16.79 7.03 14.09
CA GLY A 314 -17.10 6.86 15.52
C GLY A 314 -16.28 5.76 16.21
N ILE A 315 -15.20 5.28 15.61
CA ILE A 315 -14.32 4.23 16.15
C ILE A 315 -13.07 4.87 16.75
N ASN A 316 -12.73 4.52 18.00
CA ASN A 316 -11.46 4.92 18.62
C ASN A 316 -10.28 4.25 17.91
N VAL A 317 -9.11 4.88 17.89
CA VAL A 317 -7.92 4.29 17.25
C VAL A 317 -6.78 4.19 18.24
N PHE A 318 -6.15 3.02 18.34
CA PHE A 318 -4.88 2.87 19.06
C PHE A 318 -3.76 2.63 18.07
N LEU A 319 -2.78 3.54 18.06
CA LEU A 319 -1.57 3.45 17.28
C LEU A 319 -0.39 3.12 18.21
N TRP A 320 0.65 2.49 17.69
CA TRP A 320 1.84 2.17 18.47
C TRP A 320 3.06 1.99 17.60
N ASN A 321 4.25 2.13 18.19
CA ASN A 321 5.51 1.85 17.54
C ASN A 321 6.03 0.48 17.96
N TYR A 322 6.38 -0.37 16.99
CA TYR A 322 7.02 -1.65 17.26
C TYR A 322 8.33 -1.48 18.05
N ARG A 323 8.76 -2.52 18.77
CA ARG A 323 10.06 -2.49 19.46
C ARG A 323 11.23 -2.14 18.54
N GLY A 324 12.02 -1.16 18.97
CA GLY A 324 13.10 -0.55 18.19
C GLY A 324 12.66 0.54 17.20
N TYR A 325 11.36 0.83 17.07
CA TYR A 325 10.82 1.90 16.21
C TYR A 325 10.47 3.12 17.05
N GLY A 326 10.60 4.31 16.46
CA GLY A 326 10.20 5.57 17.09
C GLY A 326 10.91 5.76 18.44
N ARG A 327 10.12 5.81 19.52
CA ARG A 327 10.60 5.87 20.90
C ARG A 327 10.46 4.54 21.66
N THR A 328 9.90 3.50 21.05
CA THR A 328 9.83 2.18 21.66
C THR A 328 11.24 1.56 21.71
N SER A 329 11.68 1.16 22.90
CA SER A 329 13.00 0.57 23.09
C SER A 329 13.10 -0.87 22.55
N GLY A 330 14.28 -1.48 22.68
CA GLY A 330 14.51 -2.89 22.32
C GLY A 330 14.90 -3.14 20.86
N LYS A 331 14.93 -4.42 20.47
CA LYS A 331 15.29 -4.88 19.12
C LYS A 331 14.11 -5.60 18.46
N PRO A 332 13.80 -5.31 17.19
CA PRO A 332 12.67 -5.93 16.50
C PRO A 332 12.92 -7.39 16.21
N SER A 333 11.90 -8.20 16.44
CA SER A 333 11.75 -9.55 15.92
C SER A 333 10.28 -9.89 15.91
N LEU A 334 9.80 -10.60 14.90
CA LEU A 334 8.37 -10.85 14.72
C LEU A 334 7.69 -11.47 15.97
N PRO A 335 8.22 -12.55 16.60
CA PRO A 335 7.56 -13.14 17.77
C PRO A 335 7.43 -12.19 18.96
N ARG A 336 8.42 -11.30 19.12
CA ARG A 336 8.41 -10.31 20.21
C ARG A 336 7.46 -9.15 19.94
N ILE A 337 7.36 -8.70 18.69
CA ILE A 337 6.38 -7.68 18.28
C ILE A 337 4.96 -8.23 18.44
N GLN A 338 4.73 -9.49 18.05
CA GLN A 338 3.46 -10.16 18.30
C GLN A 338 3.10 -10.20 19.79
N LYS A 339 4.07 -10.52 20.67
CA LYS A 339 3.88 -10.47 22.13
C LYS A 339 3.58 -9.07 22.65
N ASP A 340 4.27 -8.03 22.15
CA ASP A 340 3.96 -6.64 22.49
C ASP A 340 2.50 -6.28 22.15
N GLY A 341 2.03 -6.73 20.98
CA GLY A 341 0.64 -6.57 20.57
C GLY A 341 -0.36 -7.25 21.51
N GLN A 342 -0.05 -8.46 22.03
CA GLN A 342 -0.90 -9.14 23.00
C GLN A 342 -1.04 -8.32 24.30
N ILE A 343 0.07 -7.72 24.76
CA ILE A 343 0.07 -6.86 25.95
C ILE A 343 -0.76 -5.59 25.72
N ILE A 344 -0.66 -4.99 24.52
CA ILE A 344 -1.49 -3.84 24.14
C ILE A 344 -2.97 -4.21 24.12
N VAL A 345 -3.35 -5.34 23.53
CA VAL A 345 -4.74 -5.80 23.52
C VAL A 345 -5.26 -5.96 24.95
N ASN A 346 -4.48 -6.59 25.83
CA ASN A 346 -4.83 -6.71 27.24
C ASN A 346 -4.99 -5.34 27.91
N TYR A 347 -4.09 -4.39 27.65
CA TYR A 347 -4.20 -3.01 28.16
C TYR A 347 -5.48 -2.31 27.69
N LEU A 348 -5.85 -2.45 26.41
CA LEU A 348 -7.06 -1.85 25.85
C LEU A 348 -8.33 -2.44 26.46
N ARG A 349 -8.36 -3.76 26.69
CA ARG A 349 -9.49 -4.43 27.33
C ARG A 349 -9.62 -4.10 28.81
N THR A 350 -8.51 -4.12 29.57
CA THR A 350 -8.54 -4.01 31.03
C THR A 350 -8.43 -2.58 31.56
N THR A 351 -7.60 -1.74 30.94
CA THR A 351 -7.36 -0.36 31.40
C THR A 351 -8.27 0.63 30.70
N LYS A 352 -8.43 0.51 29.37
CA LYS A 352 -9.29 1.41 28.59
C LYS A 352 -10.75 0.93 28.48
N ASN A 353 -11.06 -0.28 28.99
CA ASN A 353 -12.41 -0.87 28.99
C ASN A 353 -13.08 -0.84 27.61
N VAL A 354 -12.31 -1.14 26.55
CA VAL A 354 -12.83 -1.13 25.18
C VAL A 354 -13.87 -2.25 25.00
N PRO A 355 -15.14 -1.93 24.67
CA PRO A 355 -16.23 -2.90 24.58
C PRO A 355 -16.06 -3.84 23.38
N LYS A 356 -15.63 -3.29 22.23
CA LYS A 356 -15.33 -4.03 21.00
C LYS A 356 -13.98 -3.63 20.45
N LEU A 357 -13.13 -4.60 20.20
CA LEU A 357 -11.75 -4.38 19.76
C LEU A 357 -11.50 -5.10 18.45
N GLY A 358 -11.22 -4.30 17.42
CA GLY A 358 -10.74 -4.76 16.14
C GLY A 358 -9.23 -4.56 16.02
N VAL A 359 -8.62 -5.29 15.10
CA VAL A 359 -7.25 -5.03 14.66
C VAL A 359 -7.20 -4.85 13.15
N HIS A 360 -6.41 -3.87 12.72
CA HIS A 360 -6.14 -3.62 11.32
C HIS A 360 -4.63 -3.62 11.11
N GLY A 361 -4.15 -4.52 10.25
CA GLY A 361 -2.74 -4.60 9.90
C GLY A 361 -2.52 -4.44 8.41
N GLU A 362 -1.66 -3.50 8.03
CA GLU A 362 -1.23 -3.29 6.64
C GLU A 362 0.11 -3.97 6.37
N SER A 363 0.28 -4.67 5.24
CA SER A 363 1.59 -5.22 4.83
C SER A 363 2.22 -6.08 5.96
N LEU A 364 3.42 -5.77 6.47
CA LEU A 364 4.01 -6.44 7.64
C LEU A 364 3.10 -6.44 8.88
N GLY A 365 2.34 -5.37 9.09
CA GLY A 365 1.37 -5.25 10.17
C GLY A 365 0.24 -6.28 10.09
N GLY A 366 -0.10 -6.74 8.89
CA GLY A 366 -1.10 -7.79 8.69
C GLY A 366 -0.71 -9.11 9.35
N CYS A 367 0.58 -9.49 9.33
CA CYS A 367 1.08 -10.67 10.04
C CYS A 367 0.91 -10.56 11.58
N ILE A 368 1.07 -9.35 12.11
CA ILE A 368 0.87 -9.10 13.53
C ILE A 368 -0.64 -9.13 13.84
N ALA A 369 -1.45 -8.49 13.01
CA ALA A 369 -2.90 -8.46 13.15
C ALA A 369 -3.54 -9.86 13.11
N THR A 370 -3.13 -10.73 12.19
CA THR A 370 -3.63 -12.11 12.11
C THR A 370 -3.29 -12.89 13.38
N HIS A 371 -2.07 -12.75 13.88
CA HIS A 371 -1.63 -13.39 15.13
C HIS A 371 -2.46 -12.91 16.32
N LEU A 372 -2.69 -11.60 16.43
CA LEU A 372 -3.51 -11.03 17.51
C LEU A 372 -4.97 -11.48 17.40
N ALA A 373 -5.51 -11.59 16.20
CA ALA A 373 -6.87 -12.07 15.98
C ALA A 373 -7.04 -13.53 16.42
N ARG A 374 -6.04 -14.38 16.19
CA ARG A 374 -6.02 -15.77 16.70
C ARG A 374 -5.92 -15.83 18.23
N GLU A 375 -5.00 -15.06 18.81
CA GLU A 375 -4.57 -15.26 20.20
C GLU A 375 -5.37 -14.44 21.23
N CYS A 376 -6.00 -13.33 20.83
CA CYS A 376 -6.50 -12.32 21.76
C CYS A 376 -8.02 -12.14 21.78
N ALA A 377 -8.79 -13.08 21.20
CA ALA A 377 -10.25 -13.01 21.15
C ALA A 377 -10.77 -11.62 20.70
N LEU A 378 -10.30 -11.20 19.51
CA LEU A 378 -10.72 -9.94 18.90
C LEU A 378 -12.12 -10.07 18.28
N ASP A 379 -12.81 -8.95 18.12
CA ASP A 379 -14.14 -8.93 17.49
C ASP A 379 -14.05 -8.81 15.97
N PHE A 380 -12.94 -8.23 15.47
CA PHE A 380 -12.76 -7.92 14.07
C PHE A 380 -11.30 -7.93 13.64
N LEU A 381 -11.03 -8.43 12.43
CA LEU A 381 -9.73 -8.41 11.78
C LEU A 381 -9.85 -7.79 10.38
N PHE A 382 -9.02 -6.80 10.12
CA PHE A 382 -8.75 -6.33 8.76
C PHE A 382 -7.28 -6.55 8.39
N ALA A 383 -7.05 -7.50 7.48
CA ALA A 383 -5.74 -7.80 6.92
C ALA A 383 -5.57 -7.07 5.58
N ASP A 384 -4.94 -5.89 5.60
CA ASP A 384 -4.84 -4.98 4.46
C ASP A 384 -3.55 -5.23 3.66
N ARG A 385 -3.67 -5.69 2.40
CA ARG A 385 -2.54 -5.89 1.46
C ARG A 385 -1.34 -6.58 2.11
N THR A 386 -1.60 -7.67 2.81
CA THR A 386 -0.57 -8.43 3.55
C THR A 386 -0.21 -9.74 2.85
N PHE A 387 0.85 -10.37 3.31
CA PHE A 387 1.40 -11.61 2.77
C PHE A 387 1.03 -12.83 3.63
N ALA A 388 0.99 -14.01 3.01
CA ALA A 388 0.80 -15.29 3.68
C ALA A 388 1.98 -15.66 4.57
N SER A 389 3.22 -15.36 4.12
CA SER A 389 4.45 -15.50 4.89
C SER A 389 5.61 -14.65 4.31
N LEU A 390 6.65 -14.36 5.10
CA LEU A 390 7.87 -13.71 4.62
C LEU A 390 8.66 -14.66 3.71
N GLU A 391 8.62 -15.97 3.96
CA GLU A 391 9.22 -16.96 3.05
C GLU A 391 8.60 -16.92 1.65
N ASP A 392 7.27 -16.90 1.55
CA ASP A 392 6.58 -16.81 0.25
C ASP A 392 6.89 -15.49 -0.44
N THR A 393 6.85 -14.38 0.31
CA THR A 393 7.23 -13.06 -0.21
C THR A 393 8.67 -13.07 -0.73
N SER A 394 9.60 -13.63 0.04
CA SER A 394 11.00 -13.71 -0.38
C SER A 394 11.19 -14.57 -1.62
N PHE A 395 10.46 -15.68 -1.73
CA PHE A 395 10.58 -16.60 -2.85
C PHE A 395 9.98 -16.02 -4.13
N PHE A 396 8.75 -15.51 -4.08
CA PHE A 396 8.02 -15.06 -5.27
C PHE A 396 8.49 -13.69 -5.76
N ASN A 397 8.87 -12.78 -4.87
CA ASN A 397 9.33 -11.43 -5.24
C ASN A 397 10.82 -11.40 -5.58
N PHE A 398 11.67 -12.09 -4.80
CA PHE A 398 13.14 -11.97 -4.91
C PHE A 398 13.85 -13.26 -5.35
N GLY A 399 13.17 -14.40 -5.37
CA GLY A 399 13.69 -15.67 -5.88
C GLY A 399 14.37 -16.56 -4.84
N LYS A 400 14.85 -17.72 -5.32
CA LYS A 400 15.37 -18.82 -4.48
C LYS A 400 16.56 -18.41 -3.60
N VAL A 401 17.45 -17.56 -4.09
CA VAL A 401 18.64 -17.11 -3.35
C VAL A 401 18.22 -16.28 -2.14
N ALA A 402 17.30 -15.33 -2.32
CA ALA A 402 16.76 -14.53 -1.23
C ALA A 402 16.02 -15.41 -0.22
N TYR A 403 15.19 -16.35 -0.69
CA TYR A 403 14.47 -17.31 0.16
C TYR A 403 15.42 -18.12 1.08
N TRP A 404 16.49 -18.70 0.53
CA TRP A 404 17.46 -19.43 1.34
C TRP A 404 18.27 -18.51 2.25
N GLY A 405 18.64 -17.31 1.78
CA GLY A 405 19.30 -16.30 2.60
C GLY A 405 18.45 -15.91 3.82
N LEU A 406 17.14 -15.72 3.61
CA LEU A 406 16.18 -15.44 4.67
C LEU A 406 16.12 -16.59 5.69
N LYS A 407 16.02 -17.84 5.22
CA LYS A 407 15.98 -19.05 6.08
C LYS A 407 17.24 -19.23 6.91
N VAL A 408 18.41 -18.92 6.36
CA VAL A 408 19.68 -19.01 7.10
C VAL A 408 19.83 -17.86 8.10
N ALA A 409 19.33 -16.67 7.76
CA ALA A 409 19.44 -15.48 8.59
C ALA A 409 18.44 -15.46 9.76
N GLN A 410 17.28 -16.12 9.64
CA GLN A 410 16.21 -16.06 10.62
C GLN A 410 15.88 -17.41 11.26
N LYS A 411 15.47 -17.35 12.53
CA LYS A 411 15.02 -18.52 13.30
C LYS A 411 13.51 -18.76 13.24
N ALA A 412 12.72 -17.75 12.92
CA ALA A 412 11.26 -17.82 12.90
C ALA A 412 10.72 -17.03 11.69
N ASP A 413 9.67 -17.54 11.09
CA ASP A 413 8.91 -16.88 10.03
C ASP A 413 7.46 -16.67 10.48
N SER A 414 6.79 -15.73 9.85
CA SER A 414 5.35 -15.53 9.88
C SER A 414 4.56 -16.72 9.31
N ASP A 415 3.41 -17.00 9.94
CA ASP A 415 2.37 -17.84 9.37
C ASP A 415 1.02 -17.10 9.35
N SER A 416 0.95 -16.00 8.59
CA SER A 416 -0.24 -15.15 8.54
C SER A 416 -1.47 -15.91 8.04
N ALA A 417 -1.30 -16.83 7.09
CA ALA A 417 -2.42 -17.63 6.56
C ALA A 417 -2.98 -18.60 7.60
N GLY A 418 -2.12 -19.28 8.37
CA GLY A 418 -2.54 -20.15 9.46
C GLY A 418 -3.22 -19.36 10.57
N ASP A 419 -2.62 -18.24 10.97
CA ASP A 419 -3.16 -17.33 11.97
C ASP A 419 -4.54 -16.79 11.55
N TYR A 420 -4.68 -16.36 10.29
CA TYR A 420 -5.94 -15.86 9.74
C TYR A 420 -7.03 -16.94 9.75
N LEU A 421 -6.72 -18.15 9.31
CA LEU A 421 -7.68 -19.27 9.27
C LEU A 421 -8.11 -19.71 10.68
N ALA A 422 -7.22 -19.60 11.67
CA ALA A 422 -7.49 -19.94 13.06
C ALA A 422 -8.19 -18.83 13.86
N ALA A 423 -8.28 -17.60 13.33
CA ALA A 423 -9.01 -16.53 13.98
C ALA A 423 -10.53 -16.71 13.84
N ASP A 424 -11.25 -16.71 14.96
CA ASP A 424 -12.70 -16.94 15.03
C ASP A 424 -13.54 -15.64 14.98
N CYS A 425 -12.91 -14.51 14.68
CA CYS A 425 -13.55 -13.20 14.61
C CYS A 425 -14.09 -12.86 13.21
N TYR A 426 -14.87 -11.78 13.10
CA TYR A 426 -15.27 -11.25 11.80
C TYR A 426 -14.02 -10.76 11.06
N LYS A 427 -13.65 -11.41 9.96
CA LYS A 427 -12.37 -11.16 9.30
C LYS A 427 -12.52 -10.84 7.83
N ILE A 428 -11.74 -9.84 7.42
CA ILE A 428 -11.65 -9.34 6.07
C ILE A 428 -10.18 -9.34 5.69
N LEU A 429 -9.88 -9.73 4.47
CA LEU A 429 -8.60 -9.47 3.85
C LEU A 429 -8.82 -8.64 2.59
N SER A 430 -7.92 -7.71 2.32
CA SER A 430 -7.89 -6.99 1.04
C SER A 430 -6.63 -7.32 0.27
N SER A 431 -6.74 -7.35 -1.06
CA SER A 431 -5.65 -7.77 -1.92
C SER A 431 -5.76 -7.09 -3.28
N ASP A 432 -4.62 -6.57 -3.75
CA ASP A 432 -4.46 -6.12 -5.13
C ASP A 432 -3.63 -7.15 -5.91
N PRO A 433 -4.19 -7.84 -6.92
CA PRO A 433 -3.43 -8.79 -7.74
C PRO A 433 -2.27 -8.17 -8.53
N GLN A 434 -2.28 -6.84 -8.70
CA GLN A 434 -1.25 -6.06 -9.38
C GLN A 434 -0.27 -5.39 -8.41
N ASP A 435 -0.28 -5.78 -7.13
CA ASP A 435 0.68 -5.33 -6.14
C ASP A 435 2.13 -5.62 -6.59
N LYS A 436 2.95 -4.57 -6.59
CA LYS A 436 4.36 -4.63 -7.01
C LYS A 436 5.32 -4.96 -5.87
N MET A 437 4.88 -4.79 -4.63
CA MET A 437 5.64 -5.02 -3.40
C MET A 437 5.45 -6.43 -2.88
N ILE A 438 4.23 -6.98 -2.97
CA ILE A 438 3.89 -8.36 -2.59
C ILE A 438 3.31 -9.06 -3.82
N SER A 439 3.95 -10.13 -4.28
CA SER A 439 3.41 -10.90 -5.41
C SER A 439 2.04 -11.48 -5.03
N ASP A 440 1.11 -11.55 -5.99
CA ASP A 440 -0.21 -12.16 -5.72
C ASP A 440 -0.09 -13.59 -5.15
N LEU A 441 0.89 -14.38 -5.61
CA LEU A 441 1.18 -15.73 -5.06
C LEU A 441 1.69 -15.72 -3.61
N ALA A 442 2.26 -14.61 -3.15
CA ALA A 442 2.70 -14.42 -1.77
C ALA A 442 1.64 -13.74 -0.89
N SER A 443 0.57 -13.23 -1.49
CA SER A 443 -0.51 -12.53 -0.77
C SER A 443 -1.19 -13.45 0.25
N LEU A 444 -1.77 -12.86 1.28
CA LEU A 444 -2.61 -13.60 2.23
C LEU A 444 -3.79 -14.28 1.52
N LYS A 445 -4.41 -13.62 0.53
CA LYS A 445 -5.46 -14.17 -0.33
C LYS A 445 -5.03 -15.53 -0.92
N ALA A 446 -3.87 -15.58 -1.56
CA ALA A 446 -3.36 -16.81 -2.17
C ALA A 446 -3.03 -17.88 -1.12
N GLY A 447 -2.44 -17.50 0.01
CA GLY A 447 -2.14 -18.44 1.10
C GLY A 447 -3.38 -19.07 1.71
N VAL A 448 -4.40 -18.25 2.03
CA VAL A 448 -5.71 -18.71 2.54
C VAL A 448 -6.38 -19.63 1.52
N ALA A 449 -6.41 -19.22 0.25
CA ALA A 449 -7.02 -20.01 -0.80
C ALA A 449 -6.35 -21.37 -0.98
N TYR A 450 -5.01 -21.37 -1.00
CA TYR A 450 -4.22 -22.59 -1.12
C TYR A 450 -4.47 -23.57 0.02
N ARG A 451 -4.45 -23.10 1.27
CA ARG A 451 -4.61 -23.99 2.43
C ARG A 451 -6.00 -24.58 2.53
N LEU A 452 -7.03 -23.77 2.26
CA LEU A 452 -8.42 -24.22 2.30
C LEU A 452 -8.72 -25.27 1.24
N THR A 453 -8.23 -25.09 0.01
CA THR A 453 -8.55 -26.01 -1.11
C THR A 453 -7.65 -27.24 -1.17
N THR A 454 -6.41 -27.15 -0.68
CA THR A 454 -5.49 -28.31 -0.72
C THR A 454 -5.46 -29.10 0.59
N GLY A 455 -5.91 -28.51 1.70
CA GLY A 455 -5.75 -29.05 3.05
C GLY A 455 -4.32 -29.04 3.58
N PHE A 456 -3.34 -28.56 2.79
CA PHE A 456 -1.95 -28.47 3.22
C PHE A 456 -1.73 -27.30 4.17
N GLN A 457 -1.08 -27.59 5.30
CA GLN A 457 -0.66 -26.54 6.26
C GLN A 457 0.65 -25.87 5.86
N GLU A 458 1.38 -26.41 4.89
CA GLU A 458 2.67 -25.86 4.46
C GLU A 458 2.50 -24.58 3.62
N LYS A 459 3.55 -23.75 3.62
CA LYS A 459 3.67 -22.55 2.78
C LYS A 459 3.84 -22.94 1.30
N ILE A 460 3.34 -22.12 0.39
CA ILE A 460 3.37 -22.41 -1.06
C ILE A 460 4.83 -22.57 -1.55
N SER A 461 5.73 -21.67 -1.13
CA SER A 461 7.17 -21.73 -1.46
C SER A 461 7.84 -22.99 -0.92
N THR A 462 7.45 -23.45 0.28
CA THR A 462 7.99 -24.68 0.88
C THR A 462 7.51 -25.89 0.08
N SER A 463 6.22 -25.98 -0.23
CA SER A 463 5.64 -27.04 -1.08
C SER A 463 6.32 -27.08 -2.45
N LEU A 464 6.54 -25.93 -3.09
CA LEU A 464 7.21 -25.83 -4.40
C LEU A 464 8.71 -26.15 -4.33
N SER A 465 9.34 -25.96 -3.17
CA SER A 465 10.75 -26.33 -2.97
C SER A 465 10.94 -27.83 -2.76
N LYS A 466 9.96 -28.51 -2.14
CA LYS A 466 9.96 -29.96 -1.87
C LYS A 466 9.43 -30.78 -3.05
N SER A 467 8.42 -30.28 -3.76
CA SER A 467 7.77 -30.91 -4.90
C SER A 467 7.84 -30.01 -6.14
N LYS A 468 8.14 -30.58 -7.31
CA LYS A 468 8.06 -29.85 -8.58
C LYS A 468 6.63 -29.58 -9.04
N ASN A 469 5.61 -30.24 -8.46
CA ASN A 469 4.26 -30.27 -9.02
C ASN A 469 3.19 -29.85 -8.01
N ILE A 470 3.01 -28.54 -7.80
CA ILE A 470 1.69 -28.00 -7.41
C ILE A 470 0.94 -27.69 -8.71
N LYS A 471 0.51 -28.75 -9.40
CA LYS A 471 -0.09 -28.64 -10.74
C LYS A 471 -1.53 -29.10 -10.82
N LYS A 472 -2.14 -29.51 -9.71
CA LYS A 472 -3.57 -29.82 -9.62
C LYS A 472 -4.27 -28.82 -8.72
N SER A 473 -5.54 -28.57 -8.99
CA SER A 473 -6.44 -27.87 -8.07
C SER A 473 -7.39 -28.87 -7.40
N HIS A 474 -8.28 -28.39 -6.55
CA HIS A 474 -9.36 -29.19 -5.99
C HIS A 474 -10.47 -29.51 -7.01
N ILE A 475 -10.47 -28.84 -8.18
CA ILE A 475 -11.48 -29.00 -9.25
C ILE A 475 -10.90 -29.71 -10.48
N LEU A 476 -9.77 -29.21 -10.97
CA LEU A 476 -9.07 -29.67 -12.18
C LEU A 476 -7.84 -30.52 -11.84
N THR A 477 -7.67 -31.59 -12.61
CA THR A 477 -6.50 -32.48 -12.60
C THR A 477 -5.24 -31.78 -13.13
N GLU A 478 -4.09 -32.44 -12.97
CA GLU A 478 -2.80 -31.91 -13.45
C GLU A 478 -2.76 -31.71 -14.97
N ASP A 479 -3.30 -32.67 -15.72
CA ASP A 479 -3.36 -32.59 -17.18
C ASP A 479 -4.32 -31.48 -17.65
N GLU A 480 -5.45 -31.31 -16.97
CA GLU A 480 -6.41 -30.23 -17.26
C GLU A 480 -5.80 -28.86 -16.99
N ILE A 481 -5.11 -28.67 -15.86
CA ILE A 481 -4.41 -27.41 -15.53
C ILE A 481 -3.33 -27.10 -16.57
N SER A 482 -2.51 -28.08 -16.95
CA SER A 482 -1.45 -27.92 -17.94
C SER A 482 -2.03 -27.54 -19.31
N ASN A 483 -3.08 -28.23 -19.74
CA ASN A 483 -3.78 -27.93 -20.99
C ASN A 483 -4.42 -26.54 -20.97
N PHE A 484 -5.12 -26.19 -19.90
CA PHE A 484 -5.81 -24.92 -19.75
C PHE A 484 -4.81 -23.75 -19.73
N SER A 485 -3.80 -23.81 -18.86
CA SER A 485 -2.74 -22.78 -18.77
C SER A 485 -1.99 -22.64 -20.09
N GLY A 486 -1.66 -23.76 -20.74
CA GLY A 486 -0.96 -23.77 -22.01
C GLY A 486 -1.77 -23.12 -23.13
N SER A 487 -3.07 -23.44 -23.22
CA SER A 487 -3.98 -22.86 -24.21
C SER A 487 -4.22 -21.37 -23.96
N ILE A 488 -4.47 -20.93 -22.72
CA ILE A 488 -4.56 -19.50 -22.39
C ILE A 488 -3.28 -18.78 -22.83
N SER A 489 -2.10 -19.29 -22.47
CA SER A 489 -0.83 -18.62 -22.79
C SER A 489 -0.61 -18.49 -24.30
N ARG A 490 -0.98 -19.50 -25.09
CA ARG A 490 -0.90 -19.45 -26.55
C ARG A 490 -1.90 -18.45 -27.14
N LEU A 491 -3.15 -18.47 -26.69
CA LEU A 491 -4.20 -17.57 -27.15
C LEU A 491 -3.89 -16.11 -26.81
N THR A 492 -3.47 -15.79 -25.58
CA THR A 492 -3.14 -14.41 -25.20
C THR A 492 -1.94 -13.87 -25.99
N ARG A 493 -0.89 -14.68 -26.20
CA ARG A 493 0.25 -14.28 -27.04
C ARG A 493 -0.16 -14.01 -28.49
N LEU A 494 -1.08 -14.80 -29.03
CA LEU A 494 -1.62 -14.58 -30.35
C LEU A 494 -2.42 -13.25 -30.41
N ILE A 495 -3.29 -13.00 -29.44
CA ILE A 495 -4.08 -11.75 -29.35
C ILE A 495 -3.19 -10.52 -29.23
N GLU A 496 -2.18 -10.55 -28.36
CA GLU A 496 -1.23 -9.44 -28.19
C GLU A 496 -0.48 -9.14 -29.50
N HIS A 497 -0.11 -10.17 -30.25
CA HIS A 497 0.54 -9.99 -31.54
C HIS A 497 -0.41 -9.39 -32.58
N LEU A 498 -1.63 -9.92 -32.71
CA LEU A 498 -2.60 -9.45 -33.71
C LEU A 498 -3.08 -8.01 -33.42
N SER A 499 -3.26 -7.65 -32.15
CA SER A 499 -3.62 -6.28 -31.75
C SER A 499 -2.50 -5.27 -32.04
N ILE A 500 -1.23 -5.66 -31.93
CA ILE A 500 -0.07 -4.83 -32.33
C ILE A 500 -0.06 -4.62 -33.85
N PHE A 501 -0.29 -5.67 -34.65
CA PHE A 501 -0.34 -5.57 -36.11
C PHE A 501 -1.43 -4.59 -36.58
N LYS A 502 -2.61 -4.63 -35.94
CA LYS A 502 -3.69 -3.68 -36.23
C LYS A 502 -3.28 -2.23 -35.94
N LYS A 503 -2.67 -1.96 -34.77
CA LYS A 503 -2.21 -0.61 -34.38
C LYS A 503 -1.09 -0.06 -35.29
N ILE A 504 -0.14 -0.91 -35.69
CA ILE A 504 0.95 -0.51 -36.60
C ILE A 504 0.38 -0.08 -37.97
N ARG A 505 -0.67 -0.76 -38.44
CA ARG A 505 -1.30 -0.47 -39.73
C ARG A 505 -2.16 0.79 -39.72
N GLU A 506 -2.67 1.20 -38.55
CA GLU A 506 -3.45 2.43 -38.33
C GLU A 506 -2.59 3.70 -38.16
N GLY A 507 -1.26 3.64 -38.34
CA GLY A 507 -0.42 4.85 -38.53
C GLY A 507 0.94 4.90 -37.84
N ASP A 508 1.40 3.84 -37.16
CA ASP A 508 2.73 3.84 -36.51
C ASP A 508 3.79 3.16 -37.40
N SER A 509 4.70 3.95 -37.98
CA SER A 509 5.81 3.42 -38.77
C SER A 509 6.80 2.64 -37.89
N LEU A 510 7.08 1.38 -38.23
CA LEU A 510 8.43 0.77 -38.17
C LEU A 510 8.41 -0.66 -38.75
N ASN A 511 9.08 -0.84 -39.89
CA ASN A 511 9.47 -2.14 -40.43
C ASN A 511 10.41 -2.83 -39.45
N ASN A 512 9.95 -3.88 -38.75
CA ASN A 512 10.83 -4.70 -37.92
C ASN A 512 10.55 -6.21 -38.15
N PRO A 513 11.44 -6.96 -38.81
CA PRO A 513 11.20 -8.37 -39.17
C PRO A 513 11.19 -9.35 -37.98
N GLY A 514 11.36 -8.87 -36.73
CA GLY A 514 11.39 -9.67 -35.51
C GLY A 514 10.03 -9.97 -34.86
N HIS A 515 8.90 -9.64 -35.50
CA HIS A 515 7.57 -9.81 -34.88
C HIS A 515 7.06 -11.25 -34.87
N LEU A 516 7.33 -12.02 -35.93
CA LEU A 516 6.82 -13.39 -36.06
C LEU A 516 7.43 -14.37 -35.05
N SER A 517 8.62 -14.08 -34.52
CA SER A 517 9.27 -14.91 -33.50
C SER A 517 8.55 -14.88 -32.14
N LYS A 518 7.62 -13.93 -31.93
CA LYS A 518 6.83 -13.80 -30.70
C LYS A 518 5.49 -14.53 -30.76
N VAL A 519 5.01 -14.88 -31.96
CA VAL A 519 3.84 -15.75 -32.14
C VAL A 519 4.19 -17.15 -31.61
N PRO A 520 3.29 -17.85 -30.90
CA PRO A 520 3.53 -19.24 -30.51
C PRO A 520 3.90 -20.11 -31.72
N THR A 521 4.90 -20.98 -31.58
CA THR A 521 5.42 -21.83 -32.68
C THR A 521 4.32 -22.58 -33.43
N GLN A 522 3.29 -23.03 -32.71
CA GLN A 522 2.11 -23.70 -33.27
C GLN A 522 1.36 -22.83 -34.30
N TYR A 523 1.33 -21.51 -34.13
CA TYR A 523 0.65 -20.58 -35.02
C TYR A 523 1.59 -19.91 -36.04
N GLN A 524 2.92 -20.01 -35.88
CA GLN A 524 3.89 -19.28 -36.73
C GLN A 524 3.82 -19.65 -38.20
N LEU A 525 3.71 -20.95 -38.54
CA LEU A 525 3.60 -21.41 -39.92
C LEU A 525 2.22 -21.03 -40.50
N LEU A 526 1.18 -21.20 -39.71
CA LEU A 526 -0.20 -20.93 -40.11
C LEU A 526 -0.42 -19.45 -40.43
N VAL A 527 0.15 -18.55 -39.61
CA VAL A 527 0.10 -17.10 -39.85
C VAL A 527 0.81 -16.71 -41.16
N LYS A 528 1.85 -17.45 -41.58
CA LYS A 528 2.52 -17.22 -42.87
C LYS A 528 1.72 -17.74 -44.06
N GLU A 529 0.98 -18.83 -43.87
CA GLU A 529 0.18 -19.48 -44.90
C GLU A 529 -1.16 -18.77 -45.13
N THR A 530 -1.70 -18.09 -44.11
CA THR A 530 -2.87 -17.21 -44.28
C THR A 530 -2.46 -15.87 -44.90
N ASP A 531 -2.76 -15.70 -46.19
CA ASP A 531 -2.38 -14.52 -47.00
C ASP A 531 -2.98 -13.17 -46.53
N SER A 532 -3.90 -13.14 -45.57
CA SER A 532 -4.32 -11.89 -44.91
C SER A 532 -4.79 -12.12 -43.46
N LEU A 533 -4.08 -11.53 -42.50
CA LEU A 533 -4.54 -11.40 -41.09
C LEU A 533 -5.75 -10.45 -40.93
N ASP A 534 -6.24 -9.90 -42.05
CA ASP A 534 -7.39 -9.01 -42.17
C ASP A 534 -8.71 -9.73 -42.30
N ASP A 535 -8.69 -11.07 -42.23
CA ASP A 535 -9.89 -11.87 -42.18
C ASP A 535 -10.77 -11.41 -41.02
N GLU A 536 -11.91 -10.81 -41.36
CA GLU A 536 -12.88 -10.26 -40.41
C GLU A 536 -13.32 -11.32 -39.40
N GLN A 537 -13.34 -12.59 -39.81
CA GLN A 537 -13.65 -13.73 -38.96
C GLN A 537 -12.56 -13.99 -37.90
N ILE A 538 -11.27 -13.85 -38.26
CA ILE A 538 -10.15 -13.97 -37.31
C ILE A 538 -10.19 -12.82 -36.31
N VAL A 539 -10.36 -11.59 -36.78
CA VAL A 539 -10.41 -10.41 -35.90
C VAL A 539 -11.59 -10.49 -34.92
N SER A 540 -12.77 -10.85 -35.43
CA SER A 540 -13.98 -11.05 -34.61
C SER A 540 -13.77 -12.15 -33.56
N THR A 541 -13.19 -13.29 -33.95
CA THR A 541 -12.89 -14.40 -33.04
C THR A 541 -11.91 -13.97 -31.94
N VAL A 542 -10.82 -13.31 -32.30
CA VAL A 542 -9.78 -12.83 -31.38
C VAL A 542 -10.35 -11.80 -30.39
N MET A 543 -11.20 -10.88 -30.86
CA MET A 543 -11.85 -9.89 -30.00
C MET A 543 -12.82 -10.53 -29.01
N ARG A 544 -13.62 -11.53 -29.43
CA ARG A 544 -14.49 -12.30 -28.54
C ARG A 544 -13.67 -13.04 -27.48
N LEU A 545 -12.59 -13.71 -27.87
CA LEU A 545 -11.72 -14.43 -26.93
C LEU A 545 -11.05 -13.49 -25.93
N MET A 546 -10.61 -12.31 -26.37
CA MET A 546 -10.07 -11.29 -25.48
C MET A 546 -11.13 -10.84 -24.47
N ALA A 547 -12.35 -10.54 -24.93
CA ALA A 547 -13.45 -10.16 -24.05
C ALA A 547 -13.76 -11.25 -23.01
N VAL A 548 -13.81 -12.54 -23.41
CA VAL A 548 -14.03 -13.64 -22.46
C VAL A 548 -12.91 -13.71 -21.41
N MET A 549 -11.65 -13.60 -21.83
CA MET A 549 -10.51 -13.69 -20.90
C MET A 549 -10.35 -12.48 -19.97
N ASP A 550 -10.79 -11.30 -20.41
CA ASP A 550 -10.72 -10.08 -19.61
C ASP A 550 -11.94 -9.95 -18.67
N ASN A 551 -13.12 -10.41 -19.09
CA ASN A 551 -14.34 -10.34 -18.28
C ASN A 551 -14.48 -11.48 -17.28
N LEU A 552 -13.76 -12.60 -17.45
CA LEU A 552 -13.75 -13.68 -16.47
C LEU A 552 -12.72 -13.37 -15.38
N ASP A 553 -13.21 -13.06 -14.19
CA ASP A 553 -12.43 -12.60 -13.04
C ASP A 553 -12.52 -13.55 -11.83
N SER A 554 -11.42 -13.63 -11.08
CA SER A 554 -11.33 -14.30 -9.78
C SER A 554 -10.66 -13.37 -8.77
N GLY A 555 -11.42 -12.89 -7.79
CA GLY A 555 -10.89 -12.03 -6.71
C GLY A 555 -10.09 -10.81 -7.19
N GLY A 556 -10.50 -10.20 -8.32
CA GLY A 556 -9.85 -9.02 -8.91
C GLY A 556 -8.76 -9.32 -9.94
N SER A 557 -8.46 -10.59 -10.20
CA SER A 557 -7.58 -11.02 -11.29
C SER A 557 -8.36 -11.60 -12.47
N SER A 558 -8.22 -10.99 -13.65
CA SER A 558 -8.73 -11.56 -14.91
C SER A 558 -8.02 -12.87 -15.28
N LEU A 559 -8.66 -13.70 -16.09
CA LEU A 559 -8.06 -14.92 -16.64
C LEU A 559 -6.85 -14.60 -17.55
N SER A 560 -6.91 -13.48 -18.28
CA SER A 560 -5.82 -13.02 -19.15
C SER A 560 -4.52 -12.73 -18.40
N SER A 561 -4.58 -12.39 -17.11
CA SER A 561 -3.41 -12.09 -16.26
C SER A 561 -2.48 -13.31 -16.10
N ILE A 562 -3.05 -14.52 -16.09
CA ILE A 562 -2.33 -15.78 -15.87
C ILE A 562 -1.26 -15.99 -16.94
N SER A 563 -1.55 -15.62 -18.18
CA SER A 563 -0.63 -15.77 -19.32
C SER A 563 0.69 -15.00 -19.13
N LYS A 564 0.66 -13.89 -18.38
CA LYS A 564 1.80 -13.01 -18.12
C LYS A 564 2.60 -13.42 -16.88
N ALA A 565 2.08 -14.35 -16.08
CA ALA A 565 2.67 -14.74 -14.82
C ALA A 565 3.92 -15.62 -15.00
N LYS A 566 4.88 -15.49 -14.08
CA LYS A 566 6.11 -16.31 -14.08
C LYS A 566 5.83 -17.79 -13.78
N PHE A 567 4.85 -18.07 -12.93
CA PHE A 567 4.46 -19.42 -12.51
C PHE A 567 3.02 -19.70 -12.97
N GLN A 568 2.80 -19.84 -14.28
CA GLN A 568 1.47 -19.83 -14.90
C GLN A 568 0.52 -20.90 -14.31
N GLU A 569 0.92 -22.16 -14.26
CA GLU A 569 0.09 -23.25 -13.72
C GLU A 569 -0.29 -23.02 -12.25
N LEU A 570 0.67 -22.58 -11.43
CA LEU A 570 0.40 -22.27 -10.02
C LEU A 570 -0.55 -21.07 -9.87
N ASN A 571 -0.38 -20.03 -10.70
CA ASN A 571 -1.33 -18.91 -10.72
C ASN A 571 -2.72 -19.39 -11.12
N LEU A 572 -2.85 -20.30 -12.08
CA LEU A 572 -4.14 -20.87 -12.45
C LEU A 572 -4.77 -21.68 -11.31
N VAL A 573 -3.97 -22.47 -10.57
CA VAL A 573 -4.45 -23.20 -9.39
C VAL A 573 -4.96 -22.24 -8.31
N ILE A 574 -4.23 -21.16 -8.03
CA ILE A 574 -4.64 -20.14 -7.06
C ILE A 574 -5.85 -19.34 -7.55
N TRP A 575 -5.91 -19.05 -8.86
CA TRP A 575 -7.02 -18.36 -9.50
C TRP A 575 -8.32 -19.18 -9.38
N ILE A 576 -8.26 -20.48 -9.66
CA ILE A 576 -9.40 -21.40 -9.47
C ILE A 576 -9.78 -21.51 -7.99
N SER A 577 -8.80 -21.58 -7.09
CA SER A 577 -9.05 -21.64 -5.64
C SER A 577 -9.73 -20.38 -5.11
N THR A 578 -9.29 -19.21 -5.59
CA THR A 578 -9.88 -17.91 -5.24
C THR A 578 -11.29 -17.78 -5.81
N LEU A 579 -11.51 -18.31 -7.03
CA LEU A 579 -12.80 -18.28 -7.71
C LEU A 579 -13.83 -19.14 -6.98
N ASP A 580 -13.42 -20.31 -6.49
CA ASP A 580 -14.24 -21.09 -5.59
C ASP A 580 -14.51 -20.30 -4.32
N ILE A 581 -13.49 -19.92 -3.55
CA ILE A 581 -13.72 -19.38 -2.20
C ILE A 581 -14.52 -18.06 -2.19
N TRP A 582 -14.13 -17.07 -3.00
CA TRP A 582 -14.70 -15.73 -2.97
C TRP A 582 -15.46 -15.33 -4.23
N GLY A 583 -15.35 -16.10 -5.32
CA GLY A 583 -15.97 -15.75 -6.59
C GLY A 583 -15.28 -14.61 -7.34
N SER A 584 -16.02 -14.07 -8.30
CA SER A 584 -15.62 -12.91 -9.09
C SER A 584 -15.75 -11.65 -8.25
N SER A 585 -14.90 -10.66 -8.49
CA SER A 585 -15.03 -9.32 -7.93
C SER A 585 -16.01 -8.42 -8.69
N LEU A 586 -16.35 -8.77 -9.94
CA LEU A 586 -17.11 -7.89 -10.82
C LEU A 586 -18.57 -7.71 -10.40
N TYR A 587 -19.12 -8.60 -9.55
CA TYR A 587 -20.45 -8.42 -8.96
C TYR A 587 -20.57 -7.11 -8.17
N LEU A 588 -19.45 -6.65 -7.59
CA LEU A 588 -19.37 -5.40 -6.83
C LEU A 588 -19.63 -4.18 -7.74
N ALA A 589 -19.28 -4.25 -9.02
CA ALA A 589 -19.49 -3.17 -9.98
C ALA A 589 -20.93 -3.12 -10.56
N GLY A 590 -21.77 -4.14 -10.30
CA GLY A 590 -23.13 -4.26 -10.83
C GLY A 590 -24.21 -3.86 -9.84
N SER A 591 -25.38 -3.44 -10.34
CA SER A 591 -26.61 -3.27 -9.55
C SER A 591 -27.30 -4.61 -9.23
N GLU A 592 -26.57 -5.72 -9.27
CA GLU A 592 -27.14 -7.05 -9.16
C GLU A 592 -27.37 -7.42 -7.69
N THR A 593 -28.55 -7.96 -7.38
CA THR A 593 -28.93 -8.37 -6.02
C THR A 593 -28.40 -9.76 -5.63
N CYS A 594 -27.54 -10.37 -6.45
CA CYS A 594 -27.08 -11.74 -6.26
C CYS A 594 -25.69 -11.81 -5.61
N GLY A 595 -25.43 -12.89 -4.87
CA GLY A 595 -24.16 -13.10 -4.18
C GLY A 595 -22.99 -13.40 -5.13
N PRO A 596 -21.73 -13.34 -4.64
CA PRO A 596 -20.53 -13.47 -5.48
C PRO A 596 -20.48 -14.79 -6.27
N ILE A 597 -20.84 -15.92 -5.65
CA ILE A 597 -20.82 -17.23 -6.31
C ILE A 597 -21.90 -17.33 -7.39
N THR A 598 -23.09 -16.79 -7.14
CA THR A 598 -24.18 -16.76 -8.13
C THR A 598 -23.77 -15.94 -9.36
N TYR A 599 -23.15 -14.78 -9.13
CA TYR A 599 -22.59 -13.97 -10.21
C TYR A 599 -21.50 -14.74 -10.97
N THR A 600 -20.56 -15.39 -10.27
CA THR A 600 -19.53 -16.21 -10.89
C THR A 600 -20.10 -17.30 -11.80
N ILE A 601 -21.10 -18.04 -11.34
CA ILE A 601 -21.78 -19.08 -12.14
C ILE A 601 -22.35 -18.46 -13.42
N LYS A 602 -23.03 -17.31 -13.31
CA LYS A 602 -23.56 -16.57 -14.47
C LYS A 602 -22.44 -16.15 -15.43
N SER A 603 -21.35 -15.56 -14.94
CA SER A 603 -20.22 -15.12 -15.77
C SER A 603 -19.53 -16.29 -16.48
N ILE A 604 -19.38 -17.45 -15.82
CA ILE A 604 -18.81 -18.65 -16.45
C ILE A 604 -19.76 -19.20 -17.52
N LYS A 605 -21.08 -19.21 -17.27
CA LYS A 605 -22.07 -19.61 -18.29
C LYS A 605 -22.01 -18.73 -19.53
N GLU A 606 -21.93 -17.41 -19.33
CA GLU A 606 -21.77 -16.45 -20.43
C GLU A 606 -20.46 -16.67 -21.20
N ALA A 607 -19.34 -16.88 -20.49
CA ALA A 607 -18.06 -17.21 -21.09
C ALA A 607 -18.14 -18.51 -21.92
N ILE A 608 -18.69 -19.59 -21.35
CA ILE A 608 -18.86 -20.89 -22.03
C ILE A 608 -19.68 -20.73 -23.30
N LYS A 609 -20.78 -19.96 -23.26
CA LYS A 609 -21.61 -19.68 -24.44
C LYS A 609 -20.83 -18.96 -25.55
N GLU A 610 -20.04 -17.96 -25.20
CA GLU A 610 -19.19 -17.26 -26.19
C GLU A 610 -18.12 -18.18 -26.78
N LEU A 611 -17.52 -19.05 -25.98
CA LEU A 611 -16.55 -20.04 -26.48
C LEU A 611 -17.21 -21.09 -27.38
N GLU A 612 -18.42 -21.54 -27.05
CA GLU A 612 -19.20 -22.45 -27.90
C GLU A 612 -19.55 -21.83 -29.25
N ILE A 613 -19.91 -20.54 -29.28
CA ILE A 613 -20.12 -19.78 -30.53
C ILE A 613 -18.83 -19.74 -31.35
N VAL A 614 -17.67 -19.51 -30.71
CA VAL A 614 -16.37 -19.50 -31.39
C VAL A 614 -16.04 -20.86 -31.99
N ILE A 615 -16.31 -21.96 -31.27
CA ILE A 615 -16.04 -23.32 -31.76
C ILE A 615 -16.98 -23.64 -32.94
N SER A 616 -18.29 -23.50 -32.74
CA SER A 616 -19.31 -23.87 -33.74
C SER A 616 -19.24 -23.04 -35.04
N SER A 617 -18.93 -21.74 -34.94
CA SER A 617 -18.82 -20.86 -36.11
C SER A 617 -17.57 -21.15 -36.97
N ASN A 618 -16.59 -21.87 -36.42
CA ASN A 618 -15.28 -22.07 -37.05
C ASN A 618 -14.90 -23.56 -37.23
N GLU A 619 -15.74 -24.51 -36.78
CA GLU A 619 -15.48 -25.96 -36.83
C GLU A 619 -15.21 -26.45 -38.27
N ASN A 620 -15.95 -25.90 -39.24
CA ASN A 620 -15.82 -26.21 -40.67
C ASN A 620 -15.01 -25.17 -41.44
N SER A 621 -14.26 -24.28 -40.76
CA SER A 621 -13.48 -23.26 -41.44
C SER A 621 -12.39 -23.88 -42.32
N THR A 622 -12.27 -23.38 -43.55
CA THR A 622 -11.17 -23.74 -44.46
C THR A 622 -9.83 -23.16 -43.98
N ASN A 623 -9.87 -22.18 -43.08
CA ASN A 623 -8.70 -21.53 -42.53
C ASN A 623 -8.02 -22.41 -41.46
N SER A 624 -6.78 -22.82 -41.73
CA SER A 624 -5.98 -23.67 -40.84
C SER A 624 -5.65 -23.02 -39.50
N LEU A 625 -5.48 -21.69 -39.46
CA LEU A 625 -5.23 -20.94 -38.23
C LEU A 625 -6.47 -20.96 -37.31
N LEU A 626 -7.67 -20.72 -37.86
CA LEU A 626 -8.93 -20.76 -37.09
C LEU A 626 -9.17 -22.14 -36.47
N ARG A 627 -8.88 -23.23 -37.20
CA ARG A 627 -9.01 -24.59 -36.65
C ARG A 627 -8.06 -24.85 -35.48
N GLU A 628 -6.83 -24.36 -35.52
CA GLU A 628 -5.91 -24.50 -34.38
C GLU A 628 -6.30 -23.62 -33.20
N ILE A 629 -6.79 -22.39 -33.44
CA ILE A 629 -7.38 -21.56 -32.38
C ILE A 629 -8.54 -22.31 -31.71
N CYS A 630 -9.43 -22.93 -32.49
CA CYS A 630 -10.56 -23.69 -31.95
C CYS A 630 -10.13 -24.87 -31.07
N LYS A 631 -9.00 -25.54 -31.37
CA LYS A 631 -8.47 -26.60 -30.50
C LYS A 631 -8.02 -26.07 -29.13
N ASP A 632 -7.43 -24.88 -29.09
CA ASP A 632 -7.06 -24.24 -27.83
C ASP A 632 -8.29 -23.71 -27.08
N VAL A 633 -9.27 -23.18 -27.80
CA VAL A 633 -10.55 -22.73 -27.24
C VAL A 633 -11.34 -23.90 -26.66
N ASP A 634 -11.39 -25.05 -27.32
CA ASP A 634 -12.05 -26.27 -26.83
C ASP A 634 -11.46 -26.77 -25.50
N LYS A 635 -10.13 -26.69 -25.33
CA LYS A 635 -9.47 -27.03 -24.05
C LYS A 635 -9.87 -26.08 -22.93
N VAL A 636 -9.95 -24.77 -23.22
CA VAL A 636 -10.42 -23.76 -22.27
C VAL A 636 -11.90 -24.01 -21.92
N TYR A 637 -12.74 -24.22 -22.92
CA TYR A 637 -14.16 -24.52 -22.78
C TYR A 637 -14.41 -25.73 -21.87
N LYS A 638 -13.76 -26.88 -22.13
CA LYS A 638 -13.88 -28.09 -21.30
C LYS A 638 -13.46 -27.86 -19.86
N SER A 639 -12.38 -27.11 -19.65
CA SER A 639 -11.89 -26.78 -18.31
C SER A 639 -12.90 -25.89 -17.56
N LEU A 640 -13.46 -24.89 -18.23
CA LEU A 640 -14.50 -24.03 -17.66
C LEU A 640 -15.81 -24.77 -17.39
N GLN A 641 -16.21 -25.74 -18.24
CA GLN A 641 -17.37 -26.60 -17.97
C GLN A 641 -17.19 -27.42 -16.70
N ARG A 642 -15.97 -27.95 -16.47
CA ARG A 642 -15.65 -28.69 -15.25
C ARG A 642 -15.73 -27.79 -14.01
N VAL A 643 -15.22 -26.56 -14.11
CA VAL A 643 -15.32 -25.54 -13.05
C VAL A 643 -16.79 -25.15 -12.80
N LEU A 644 -17.57 -24.93 -13.86
CA LEU A 644 -19.00 -24.59 -13.74
C LEU A 644 -19.76 -25.70 -13.01
N SER A 645 -19.59 -26.94 -13.44
CA SER A 645 -20.29 -28.09 -12.86
C SER A 645 -20.04 -28.20 -11.35
N PHE A 646 -18.78 -27.99 -10.95
CA PHE A 646 -18.40 -28.00 -9.54
C PHE A 646 -19.06 -26.85 -8.74
N LEU A 647 -19.07 -25.64 -9.29
CA LEU A 647 -19.66 -24.48 -8.61
C LEU A 647 -21.19 -24.57 -8.52
N GLU A 648 -21.86 -25.14 -9.52
CA GLU A 648 -23.29 -25.41 -9.50
C GLU A 648 -23.64 -26.45 -8.43
N GLU A 649 -22.91 -27.57 -8.39
CA GLU A 649 -23.07 -28.60 -7.35
C GLU A 649 -22.87 -28.01 -5.94
N ARG A 650 -21.88 -27.14 -5.77
CA ARG A 650 -21.67 -26.42 -4.51
C ARG A 650 -22.84 -25.50 -4.16
N ALA A 651 -23.33 -24.72 -5.12
CA ALA A 651 -24.43 -23.79 -4.89
C ALA A 651 -25.73 -24.51 -4.51
N GLU A 652 -25.98 -25.69 -5.08
CA GLU A 652 -27.14 -26.54 -4.75
C GLU A 652 -27.00 -27.20 -3.36
N ASN A 653 -25.80 -27.61 -2.97
CA ASN A 653 -25.53 -28.27 -1.69
C ASN A 653 -25.31 -27.30 -0.52
N THR A 654 -25.18 -26.00 -0.77
CA THR A 654 -25.10 -25.00 0.30
C THR A 654 -26.50 -24.82 0.88
N PRO A 655 -26.74 -25.16 2.16
CA PRO A 655 -28.07 -25.02 2.74
C PRO A 655 -28.51 -23.56 2.63
N SER A 656 -29.69 -23.32 2.06
CA SER A 656 -30.38 -22.06 2.31
C SER A 656 -30.47 -21.86 3.82
N GLU A 657 -30.27 -20.65 4.33
CA GLU A 657 -30.19 -20.32 5.77
C GLU A 657 -31.43 -20.73 6.61
N ASN A 658 -32.40 -21.47 6.07
CA ASN A 658 -33.69 -21.80 6.67
C ASN A 658 -34.04 -23.30 6.81
N SER A 659 -33.12 -24.26 6.67
CA SER A 659 -33.50 -25.68 6.85
C SER A 659 -32.49 -26.52 7.62
N SER A 660 -32.87 -26.87 8.85
CA SER A 660 -32.24 -27.88 9.69
C SER A 660 -32.77 -29.28 9.35
N SER A 661 -31.96 -30.13 8.73
CA SER A 661 -32.05 -31.59 8.94
C SER A 661 -30.85 -32.33 8.35
N SER A 662 -30.29 -33.20 9.19
CA SER A 662 -29.21 -34.16 8.97
C SER A 662 -29.30 -34.99 7.69
N PHE A 663 -28.16 -35.23 7.02
CA PHE A 663 -28.05 -36.26 5.98
C PHE A 663 -26.87 -37.21 6.19
N ASN A 664 -27.19 -38.50 6.02
CA ASN A 664 -26.29 -39.65 6.06
C ASN A 664 -25.53 -39.80 4.73
N LEU A 665 -24.25 -40.17 4.86
CA LEU A 665 -23.29 -40.45 3.78
C LEU A 665 -23.52 -41.82 3.13
N ASN A 666 -23.33 -41.88 1.81
CA ASN A 666 -22.92 -43.11 1.12
C ASN A 666 -21.61 -42.83 0.37
N GLU A 667 -20.61 -43.65 0.68
CA GLU A 667 -19.25 -43.62 0.16
C GLU A 667 -19.16 -44.19 -1.26
N SER A 668 -18.60 -43.41 -2.21
CA SER A 668 -17.54 -43.89 -3.11
C SER A 668 -17.03 -42.75 -4.01
N MET A 669 -15.73 -42.46 -3.92
CA MET A 669 -14.91 -41.66 -4.85
C MET A 669 -15.22 -40.16 -5.02
N ILE A 670 -15.29 -39.41 -3.92
CA ILE A 670 -14.97 -37.98 -3.96
C ILE A 670 -14.04 -37.70 -2.78
N VAL A 671 -12.79 -37.31 -3.05
CA VAL A 671 -11.96 -36.64 -2.04
C VAL A 671 -12.56 -35.23 -1.88
N THR A 672 -13.75 -35.12 -1.30
CA THR A 672 -14.27 -33.84 -0.82
C THR A 672 -13.48 -33.51 0.43
N SER A 673 -12.37 -32.80 0.28
CA SER A 673 -11.98 -31.88 1.34
C SER A 673 -13.15 -30.91 1.48
N THR A 674 -13.97 -31.05 2.52
CA THR A 674 -15.06 -30.12 2.80
C THR A 674 -14.41 -28.77 3.13
N VAL A 675 -14.32 -27.89 2.13
CA VAL A 675 -13.75 -26.56 2.29
C VAL A 675 -14.61 -25.80 3.29
N ASP A 676 -13.99 -25.33 4.37
CA ASP A 676 -14.66 -24.50 5.37
C ASP A 676 -14.67 -23.04 4.88
N TYR A 677 -15.71 -22.69 4.12
CA TYR A 677 -15.86 -21.36 3.51
C TYR A 677 -16.02 -20.25 4.55
N GLN A 678 -16.55 -20.54 5.75
CA GLN A 678 -16.69 -19.54 6.81
C GLN A 678 -15.31 -19.07 7.30
N LYS A 679 -14.33 -19.98 7.37
CA LYS A 679 -12.95 -19.63 7.74
C LYS A 679 -12.23 -18.75 6.73
N ALA A 680 -12.70 -18.66 5.49
CA ALA A 680 -12.09 -17.79 4.49
C ALA A 680 -12.31 -16.30 4.75
N GLY A 681 -13.34 -15.93 5.53
CA GLY A 681 -13.73 -14.53 5.69
C GLY A 681 -14.09 -13.85 4.37
N PHE A 682 -14.02 -12.52 4.34
CA PHE A 682 -14.38 -11.72 3.18
C PHE A 682 -13.15 -11.18 2.46
N LEU A 683 -13.20 -11.14 1.12
CA LEU A 683 -12.18 -10.54 0.26
C LEU A 683 -12.65 -9.18 -0.26
N ILE A 684 -11.86 -8.14 -0.03
CA ILE A 684 -11.99 -6.85 -0.72
C ILE A 684 -10.91 -6.78 -1.81
N PRO A 685 -11.27 -6.97 -3.09
CA PRO A 685 -10.34 -6.83 -4.19
C PRO A 685 -10.01 -5.34 -4.39
N LEU A 686 -8.73 -5.04 -4.62
CA LEU A 686 -8.22 -3.68 -4.75
C LEU A 686 -7.60 -3.41 -6.12
N THR A 687 -7.52 -2.13 -6.48
CA THR A 687 -6.91 -1.66 -7.73
C THR A 687 -5.87 -0.53 -7.54
N CYS A 688 -5.63 -0.11 -6.29
CA CYS A 688 -4.81 1.04 -5.94
C CYS A 688 -3.30 0.73 -5.81
N GLY A 689 -2.90 -0.53 -5.87
CA GLY A 689 -1.56 -1.03 -5.55
C GLY A 689 -1.27 -1.03 -4.04
N HIS A 690 -0.01 -1.34 -3.70
CA HIS A 690 0.41 -1.63 -2.31
C HIS A 690 0.14 -0.50 -1.31
N GLY A 691 0.40 0.75 -1.70
CA GLY A 691 0.28 1.92 -0.82
C GLY A 691 -0.61 3.01 -1.41
N GLY A 692 -1.43 2.68 -2.41
CA GLY A 692 -2.41 3.61 -2.95
C GLY A 692 -3.60 3.79 -2.01
N PRO A 693 -4.30 4.94 -2.09
CA PRO A 693 -5.53 5.16 -1.33
C PRO A 693 -6.66 4.30 -1.91
N TYR A 694 -7.59 3.88 -1.06
CA TYR A 694 -8.77 3.15 -1.51
C TYR A 694 -9.70 4.13 -2.23
N SER A 695 -10.28 3.67 -3.32
CA SER A 695 -11.40 4.33 -3.98
C SER A 695 -12.59 4.47 -3.03
N SER A 696 -13.47 5.43 -3.30
CA SER A 696 -14.71 5.61 -2.53
C SER A 696 -15.56 4.34 -2.50
N PHE A 697 -15.51 3.56 -3.60
CA PHE A 697 -16.21 2.30 -3.71
C PHE A 697 -15.64 1.21 -2.79
N GLU A 698 -14.32 1.00 -2.81
CA GLU A 698 -13.63 0.05 -1.91
C GLU A 698 -13.85 0.40 -0.44
N LYS A 699 -13.85 1.70 -0.09
CA LYS A 699 -14.18 2.17 1.27
C LYS A 699 -15.62 1.87 1.66
N THR A 700 -16.58 2.09 0.76
CA THR A 700 -18.00 1.80 1.02
C THR A 700 -18.21 0.31 1.30
N ILE A 701 -17.50 -0.58 0.59
CA ILE A 701 -17.53 -2.02 0.87
C ILE A 701 -16.99 -2.29 2.27
N TYR A 702 -15.85 -1.70 2.62
CA TYR A 702 -15.28 -1.86 3.96
C TYR A 702 -16.20 -1.33 5.07
N GLU A 703 -16.84 -0.17 4.88
CA GLU A 703 -17.84 0.38 5.80
C GLU A 703 -19.02 -0.58 6.01
N LYS A 704 -19.54 -1.20 4.94
CA LYS A 704 -20.60 -2.22 5.07
C LYS A 704 -20.17 -3.38 5.96
N HIS A 705 -18.91 -3.81 5.87
CA HIS A 705 -18.41 -4.86 6.75
C HIS A 705 -18.26 -4.40 8.21
N LEU A 706 -17.91 -3.14 8.46
CA LEU A 706 -17.92 -2.58 9.81
C LEU A 706 -19.33 -2.53 10.40
N VAL A 707 -20.36 -2.22 9.59
CA VAL A 707 -21.77 -2.33 9.98
C VAL A 707 -22.13 -3.78 10.31
N ASN A 708 -21.80 -4.73 9.43
CA ASN A 708 -22.10 -6.15 9.64
C ASN A 708 -21.41 -6.73 10.89
N ALA A 709 -20.20 -6.25 11.21
CA ALA A 709 -19.49 -6.59 12.44
C ALA A 709 -19.99 -5.83 13.68
N ASN A 710 -20.98 -4.95 13.52
CA ASN A 710 -21.55 -4.09 14.55
C ASN A 710 -20.47 -3.21 15.21
N PHE A 711 -19.51 -2.71 14.43
CA PHE A 711 -18.54 -1.69 14.83
C PHE A 711 -19.10 -0.28 14.64
N ILE A 712 -20.00 -0.11 13.69
CA ILE A 712 -20.72 1.14 13.43
C ILE A 712 -22.20 0.84 13.23
N SER A 713 -23.04 1.84 13.48
CA SER A 713 -24.50 1.76 13.43
C SER A 713 -25.06 1.91 12.03
#